data_AF-A0A816L4G2-F1
#
_entry.id   AF-A0A816L4G2-F1
#
_cell.length_a   1.000
_cell.length_b   1.000
_cell.length_c   1.000
_cell.angle_alpha   90.00
_cell.angle_beta   90.00
_cell.angle_gamma   90.00
#
_symmetry.space_group_name_H-M   'P 1'
#
loop_
_entity.id
_entity.type
_entity.pdbx_description
1 polymer ?
#
loop_
_entity_poly.entity_id
_entity_poly.type
_entity_poly.pdbx_seq_one_letter_code
_entity_poly.pdbx_strand_id
1 'polypeptide(L)'
;MHLSLLFVIIGFIASTYGLYSSTDDVIELNPSNFDHLVMQSSDIWFVEFYAPWCGHCRNLAPEWKRAATALKGIVKIGAVDADSHKSLGQQYGVSGFPTIKVFGNNKRSPTDYQGGRTTDAIVEQALNQLRTIVNERLGKRGGGSSGGGGSSGNEGKDTIELTDSNFDSTVIDSEDMWLVEFMAPWCGHCKNLAPEWARAATELKGKVKLGVVDATVHTQLAQRYGVQGFPTIKFFPAGKKDGQADDYDGGRSSNDIVAWALDKSQADVPAPDVLEITTQTVLDDSCAEKQLCIISFLPNILDCQSECRNEHLTMLKSFAESYKRNRWGWLWVEAFRQPKLEETVGIGGFGYPAQVAINARKGKYVVLKGAFSQTGISGFLKELSAGRLTSPLVPLTGVAEGKLPTIVDSEPWDGQDGKLDFVEDIDLSDVNLDDEEDDGKTKKVFNYRCPKFFQNKFILIMQSLSLYARLFARVISSTEAENILFNGLLRLSSSSVHVTQSSNSLAITCPSTAIKHAVHLITVSSGYSSHDNNEHEYITQTKRKNSLIEQQSNSSNVYGDDAFFVTRHRLGDFLGVADGVGGWREHGIDPSLFSRSLMDACKSLIDNKLIDLNPLTLKELLSKGYKKLLEDKQCIIGSSTACIVALHNEERILHTANLGDSGFVVIRRSTIVHRSQEQQHYFNSPFQLAIHPTIKDPRLIADSPDLASVTSFHVEENDFIVIATDGLWDNLPDTTILEEIKQIKEPTLDNLQRAAHKLAKRALKNGYDPNFYSPFARSAKRSLGINICGGKPDDVTVLLAVVKSTFV
;
A
#
# COMPACT_ATOMS: atom_id res chain seq x y z
N MET A 1 -77.58 -12.55 50.76
CA MET A 1 -78.30 -12.45 49.47
C MET A 1 -77.89 -11.15 48.80
N HIS A 2 -77.38 -11.27 47.57
CA HIS A 2 -77.17 -10.23 46.55
C HIS A 2 -76.16 -9.12 46.90
N LEU A 3 -74.93 -9.09 46.36
CA LEU A 3 -74.50 -9.28 44.97
C LEU A 3 -75.39 -8.48 44.01
N SER A 4 -75.04 -7.20 43.78
CA SER A 4 -75.16 -6.45 42.52
C SER A 4 -75.08 -4.94 42.77
N LEU A 5 -73.87 -4.37 42.89
CA LEU A 5 -73.59 -3.00 42.43
C LEU A 5 -72.07 -2.73 42.48
N LEU A 6 -71.30 -3.61 41.84
CA LEU A 6 -69.87 -3.48 41.69
C LEU A 6 -69.53 -3.60 40.21
N PHE A 7 -70.02 -2.68 39.39
CA PHE A 7 -69.54 -2.41 38.03
C PHE A 7 -70.06 -1.04 37.61
N VAL A 8 -69.21 -0.27 36.94
CA VAL A 8 -69.47 1.06 36.34
C VAL A 8 -69.34 2.23 37.33
N ILE A 9 -68.10 2.63 37.61
CA ILE A 9 -67.52 3.98 37.39
C ILE A 9 -66.04 3.86 37.81
N ILE A 10 -65.26 3.12 37.02
CA ILE A 10 -63.82 3.38 36.90
C ILE A 10 -63.72 4.27 35.67
N GLY A 11 -63.82 5.58 35.91
CA GLY A 11 -63.52 6.59 34.90
C GLY A 11 -62.03 6.47 34.58
N PHE A 12 -61.76 5.91 33.40
CA PHE A 12 -60.47 5.87 32.72
C PHE A 12 -59.74 7.22 32.85
N ILE A 13 -58.77 7.33 33.76
CA ILE A 13 -57.65 8.26 33.57
C ILE A 13 -56.54 7.41 32.98
N ALA A 14 -56.58 7.26 31.65
CA ALA A 14 -55.40 6.83 30.91
C ALA A 14 -54.42 8.01 30.95
N SER A 15 -53.45 7.96 31.84
CA SER A 15 -52.27 8.83 31.74
C SER A 15 -51.58 8.53 30.42
N THR A 16 -51.77 9.40 29.43
CA THR A 16 -51.11 9.33 28.12
C THR A 16 -49.63 9.63 28.32
N TYR A 17 -48.79 8.60 28.43
CA TYR A 17 -47.35 8.75 28.37
C TYR A 17 -46.96 9.15 26.93
N GLY A 18 -46.33 10.32 26.76
CA GLY A 18 -45.70 10.72 25.50
C GLY A 18 -44.57 9.75 25.12
N LEU A 19 -44.30 9.59 23.82
CA LEU A 19 -43.19 8.76 23.32
C LEU A 19 -41.82 9.34 23.70
N TYR A 20 -41.78 10.65 23.91
CA TYR A 20 -40.61 11.43 24.28
C TYR A 20 -40.84 12.05 25.66
N SER A 21 -39.74 12.43 26.31
CA SER A 21 -39.75 12.96 27.67
C SER A 21 -38.68 14.03 27.83
N SER A 22 -38.78 14.85 28.86
CA SER A 22 -37.81 15.92 29.15
C SER A 22 -36.39 15.42 29.46
N THR A 23 -36.20 14.11 29.65
CA THR A 23 -34.88 13.49 29.84
C THR A 23 -34.23 13.02 28.54
N ASP A 24 -34.98 12.98 27.44
CA ASP A 24 -34.45 12.64 26.12
C ASP A 24 -33.82 13.87 25.45
N ASP A 25 -32.85 13.66 24.56
CA ASP A 25 -32.27 14.74 23.73
C ASP A 25 -33.20 15.19 22.58
N VAL A 26 -34.38 14.58 22.46
CA VAL A 26 -35.43 14.93 21.48
C VAL A 26 -36.24 16.10 22.03
N ILE A 27 -36.35 17.18 21.24
CA ILE A 27 -37.08 18.38 21.64
C ILE A 27 -38.57 18.21 21.31
N GLU A 28 -39.44 18.22 22.31
CA GLU A 28 -40.88 18.21 22.09
C GLU A 28 -41.38 19.55 21.55
N LEU A 29 -42.05 19.48 20.40
CA LEU A 29 -42.55 20.61 19.65
C LEU A 29 -44.08 20.60 19.64
N ASN A 30 -44.67 21.78 19.84
CA ASN A 30 -46.11 22.03 19.90
C ASN A 30 -46.41 23.40 19.26
N PRO A 31 -47.69 23.75 19.02
CA PRO A 31 -48.05 24.99 18.33
C PRO A 31 -47.56 26.28 19.02
N SER A 32 -47.32 26.28 20.33
CA SER A 32 -46.84 27.48 21.04
C SER A 32 -45.31 27.65 20.94
N ASN A 33 -44.56 26.57 20.70
CA ASN A 33 -43.09 26.63 20.62
C ASN A 33 -42.50 26.42 19.22
N PHE A 34 -43.26 25.87 18.28
CA PHE A 34 -42.76 25.50 16.97
C PHE A 34 -42.18 26.68 16.18
N ASP A 35 -42.89 27.82 16.17
CA ASP A 35 -42.46 28.98 15.37
C ASP A 35 -41.13 29.55 15.89
N HIS A 36 -41.01 29.80 17.19
CA HIS A 36 -39.79 30.39 17.74
C HIS A 36 -38.60 29.42 17.80
N LEU A 37 -38.84 28.11 18.01
CA LEU A 37 -37.76 27.12 18.05
C LEU A 37 -37.30 26.68 16.66
N VAL A 38 -38.22 26.48 15.71
CA VAL A 38 -37.91 25.90 14.40
C VAL A 38 -37.85 26.98 13.31
N MET A 39 -38.87 27.82 13.19
CA MET A 39 -39.01 28.77 12.08
C MET A 39 -38.10 30.00 12.22
N GLN A 40 -37.84 30.43 13.45
CA GLN A 40 -36.97 31.58 13.75
C GLN A 40 -35.52 31.17 14.05
N SER A 41 -35.22 29.87 14.12
CA SER A 41 -33.87 29.36 14.35
C SER A 41 -33.04 29.26 13.07
N SER A 42 -31.74 29.53 13.20
CA SER A 42 -30.75 29.32 12.14
C SER A 42 -30.20 27.88 12.05
N ASP A 43 -30.58 27.04 13.02
CA ASP A 43 -30.16 25.64 13.12
C ASP A 43 -30.93 24.75 12.15
N ILE A 44 -30.38 23.62 11.73
CA ILE A 44 -31.11 22.63 10.94
C ILE A 44 -32.00 21.80 11.88
N TRP A 45 -33.25 21.57 11.48
CA TRP A 45 -34.21 20.79 12.26
C TRP A 45 -34.70 19.58 11.50
N PHE A 46 -34.66 18.43 12.15
CA PHE A 46 -35.38 17.23 11.72
C PHE A 46 -36.54 17.04 12.69
N VAL A 47 -37.76 17.04 12.16
CA VAL A 47 -38.98 16.98 12.96
C VAL A 47 -39.77 15.74 12.58
N GLU A 48 -39.98 14.85 13.55
CA GLU A 48 -40.92 13.74 13.42
C GLU A 48 -42.33 14.18 13.79
N PHE A 49 -43.29 13.97 12.89
CA PHE A 49 -44.71 14.07 13.18
C PHE A 49 -45.25 12.67 13.47
N TYR A 50 -45.67 12.44 14.71
CA TYR A 50 -46.06 11.12 15.22
C TYR A 50 -47.45 11.12 15.86
N ALA A 51 -47.94 9.92 16.17
CA ALA A 51 -49.14 9.70 16.98
C ALA A 51 -48.85 8.63 18.06
N PRO A 52 -49.25 8.82 19.33
CA PRO A 52 -48.86 7.91 20.42
C PRO A 52 -49.33 6.45 20.26
N TRP A 53 -50.47 6.26 19.60
CA TRP A 53 -51.04 4.94 19.34
C TRP A 53 -50.39 4.23 18.14
N CYS A 54 -49.59 4.90 17.31
CA CYS A 54 -49.02 4.34 16.09
C CYS A 54 -47.83 3.40 16.37
N GLY A 55 -47.93 2.14 15.92
CA GLY A 55 -46.88 1.14 16.07
C GLY A 55 -45.57 1.49 15.37
N HIS A 56 -45.62 2.09 14.18
CA HIS A 56 -44.42 2.53 13.47
C HIS A 56 -43.71 3.70 14.16
N CYS A 57 -44.44 4.59 14.84
CA CYS A 57 -43.86 5.66 15.64
C CYS A 57 -43.16 5.10 16.88
N ARG A 58 -43.78 4.12 17.56
CA ARG A 58 -43.15 3.44 18.70
C ARG A 58 -41.87 2.70 18.31
N ASN A 59 -41.81 2.12 17.11
CA ASN A 59 -40.61 1.46 16.60
C ASN A 59 -39.51 2.45 16.21
N LEU A 60 -39.86 3.65 15.74
CA LEU A 60 -38.91 4.70 15.39
C LEU A 60 -38.35 5.42 16.63
N ALA A 61 -39.14 5.56 17.70
CA ALA A 61 -38.75 6.27 18.92
C ALA A 61 -37.36 5.93 19.49
N PRO A 62 -36.94 4.65 19.64
CA PRO A 62 -35.59 4.35 20.13
C PRO A 62 -34.48 4.79 19.16
N GLU A 63 -34.69 4.67 17.84
CA GLU A 63 -33.75 5.17 16.83
C GLU A 63 -33.69 6.70 16.82
N TRP A 64 -34.84 7.35 16.96
CA TRP A 64 -34.97 8.82 16.98
C TRP A 64 -34.24 9.42 18.18
N LYS A 65 -34.37 8.79 19.36
CA LYS A 65 -33.63 9.18 20.58
C LYS A 65 -32.12 9.03 20.40
N ARG A 66 -31.65 7.90 19.86
CA ARG A 66 -30.22 7.68 19.60
C ARG A 66 -29.65 8.67 18.58
N ALA A 67 -30.41 8.97 17.52
CA ALA A 67 -30.04 9.99 16.54
C ALA A 67 -29.97 11.39 17.16
N ALA A 68 -30.91 11.74 18.04
CA ALA A 68 -30.89 13.00 18.78
C ALA A 68 -29.65 13.16 19.68
N THR A 69 -29.29 12.10 20.40
CA THR A 69 -28.05 12.11 21.22
C THR A 69 -26.80 12.21 20.35
N ALA A 70 -26.74 11.49 19.23
CA ALA A 70 -25.58 11.52 18.32
C ALA A 70 -25.39 12.87 17.61
N LEU A 71 -26.50 13.54 17.28
CA LEU A 71 -26.49 14.83 16.56
C LEU A 71 -26.53 16.04 17.51
N LYS A 72 -26.46 15.82 18.82
CA LYS A 72 -26.56 16.87 19.84
C LYS A 72 -25.50 17.95 19.61
N GLY A 73 -25.98 19.19 19.42
CA GLY A 73 -25.12 20.35 19.16
C GLY A 73 -24.76 20.57 17.69
N ILE A 74 -25.15 19.67 16.78
CA ILE A 74 -24.88 19.77 15.33
C ILE A 74 -26.18 20.01 14.56
N VAL A 75 -27.20 19.16 14.76
CA VAL A 75 -28.53 19.25 14.14
C VAL A 75 -29.58 19.06 15.23
N LYS A 76 -30.66 19.85 15.21
CA LYS A 76 -31.73 19.75 16.20
C LYS A 76 -32.73 18.68 15.79
N ILE A 77 -33.01 17.76 16.70
CA ILE A 77 -34.01 16.71 16.51
C ILE A 77 -35.24 17.04 17.35
N GLY A 78 -36.39 17.14 16.71
CA GLY A 78 -37.66 17.45 17.35
C GLY A 78 -38.74 16.41 17.05
N ALA A 79 -39.78 16.40 17.89
CA ALA A 79 -40.95 15.55 17.70
C ALA A 79 -42.23 16.32 17.99
N VAL A 80 -43.23 16.16 17.12
CA VAL A 80 -44.56 16.78 17.22
C VAL A 80 -45.59 15.66 17.31
N ASP A 81 -46.36 15.64 18.40
CA ASP A 81 -47.58 14.84 18.46
C ASP A 81 -48.65 15.50 17.57
N ALA A 82 -48.76 14.98 16.35
CA ALA A 82 -49.67 15.48 15.33
C ALA A 82 -51.08 14.90 15.46
N ASP A 83 -51.30 13.91 16.34
CA ASP A 83 -52.64 13.46 16.70
C ASP A 83 -53.30 14.42 17.70
N SER A 84 -52.51 14.91 18.67
CA SER A 84 -52.92 15.96 19.60
C SER A 84 -52.94 17.36 18.94
N HIS A 85 -52.04 17.62 17.97
CA HIS A 85 -51.89 18.92 17.31
C HIS A 85 -52.13 18.84 15.79
N LYS A 86 -53.33 18.42 15.38
CA LYS A 86 -53.70 18.15 13.98
C LYS A 86 -53.49 19.34 13.04
N SER A 87 -53.74 20.57 13.51
CA SER A 87 -53.55 21.79 12.72
C SER A 87 -52.10 21.98 12.26
N LEU A 88 -51.14 21.69 13.14
CA LEU A 88 -49.71 21.80 12.86
C LEU A 88 -49.25 20.70 11.89
N GLY A 89 -49.75 19.46 12.04
CA GLY A 89 -49.49 18.39 11.08
C GLY A 89 -50.07 18.66 9.68
N GLN A 90 -51.30 19.18 9.62
CA GLN A 90 -51.98 19.53 8.36
C GLN A 90 -51.29 20.68 7.62
N GLN A 91 -50.79 21.69 8.34
CA GLN A 91 -50.05 22.81 7.76
C GLN A 91 -48.86 22.34 6.89
N TYR A 92 -48.22 21.24 7.28
CA TYR A 92 -47.09 20.67 6.55
C TYR A 92 -47.47 19.45 5.69
N GLY A 93 -48.76 19.17 5.49
CA GLY A 93 -49.23 18.09 4.61
C GLY A 93 -48.97 16.68 5.14
N VAL A 94 -48.97 16.49 6.47
CA VAL A 94 -48.82 15.16 7.08
C VAL A 94 -50.11 14.37 6.92
N SER A 95 -50.09 13.34 6.07
CA SER A 95 -51.22 12.45 5.79
C SER A 95 -51.11 11.07 6.47
N GLY A 96 -49.96 10.77 7.10
CA GLY A 96 -49.72 9.51 7.80
C GLY A 96 -48.56 9.60 8.80
N PHE A 97 -48.46 8.62 9.70
CA PHE A 97 -47.47 8.60 10.78
C PHE A 97 -46.57 7.35 10.75
N PRO A 98 -45.27 7.46 11.05
CA PRO A 98 -44.51 8.69 11.27
C PRO A 98 -44.09 9.35 9.96
N THR A 99 -44.21 10.67 9.89
CA THR A 99 -43.67 11.49 8.79
C THR A 99 -42.54 12.36 9.33
N ILE A 100 -41.36 12.31 8.72
CA ILE A 100 -40.21 13.13 9.13
C ILE A 100 -40.02 14.24 8.10
N LYS A 101 -39.91 15.48 8.57
CA LYS A 101 -39.61 16.65 7.74
C LYS A 101 -38.31 17.31 8.14
N VAL A 102 -37.57 17.75 7.13
CA VAL A 102 -36.30 18.44 7.29
C VAL A 102 -36.48 19.92 7.00
N PHE A 103 -36.20 20.74 7.99
CA PHE A 103 -36.22 22.19 7.91
C PHE A 103 -34.78 22.69 7.78
N GLY A 104 -34.34 22.87 6.54
CA GLY A 104 -33.01 23.38 6.17
C GLY A 104 -32.87 24.90 6.33
N ASN A 105 -32.08 25.54 5.47
CA ASN A 105 -31.82 26.99 5.53
C ASN A 105 -33.08 27.82 5.22
N ASN A 106 -33.89 27.39 4.23
CA ASN A 106 -35.21 27.97 3.98
C ASN A 106 -36.30 27.23 4.77
N LYS A 107 -36.65 27.75 5.94
CA LYS A 107 -37.69 27.19 6.82
C LYS A 107 -39.08 27.13 6.20
N ARG A 108 -39.33 27.89 5.13
CA ARG A 108 -40.64 27.94 4.45
C ARG A 108 -40.84 26.84 3.42
N SER A 109 -39.80 26.08 3.11
CA SER A 109 -39.86 24.97 2.14
C SER A 109 -39.25 23.70 2.73
N PRO A 110 -39.88 23.09 3.76
CA PRO A 110 -39.37 21.85 4.35
C PRO A 110 -39.48 20.68 3.36
N THR A 111 -38.49 19.79 3.39
CA THR A 111 -38.43 18.62 2.52
C THR A 111 -38.76 17.35 3.29
N ASP A 112 -39.40 16.39 2.63
CA ASP A 112 -39.72 15.10 3.24
C ASP A 112 -38.49 14.19 3.30
N TYR A 113 -38.29 13.55 4.45
CA TYR A 113 -37.24 12.54 4.61
C TYR A 113 -37.70 11.21 4.02
N GLN A 114 -36.95 10.71 3.03
CA GLN A 114 -37.22 9.43 2.33
C GLN A 114 -36.18 8.34 2.66
N GLY A 115 -35.29 8.58 3.62
CA GLY A 115 -34.25 7.62 4.01
C GLY A 115 -34.74 6.51 4.93
N GLY A 116 -33.85 5.57 5.25
CA GLY A 116 -34.13 4.49 6.19
C GLY A 116 -34.47 5.01 7.60
N ARG A 117 -35.36 4.32 8.32
CA ARG A 117 -35.77 4.68 9.69
C ARG A 117 -34.84 4.09 10.76
N THR A 118 -33.54 4.10 10.52
CA THR A 118 -32.48 3.64 11.44
C THR A 118 -31.63 4.82 11.89
N THR A 119 -30.99 4.71 13.07
CA THR A 119 -30.12 5.76 13.61
C THR A 119 -29.07 6.22 12.59
N ASP A 120 -28.36 5.28 11.97
CA ASP A 120 -27.26 5.59 11.04
C ASP A 120 -27.73 6.33 9.79
N ALA A 121 -28.87 5.93 9.20
CA ALA A 121 -29.42 6.58 8.01
C ALA A 121 -29.90 8.01 8.30
N ILE A 122 -30.47 8.23 9.48
CA ILE A 122 -30.92 9.57 9.92
C ILE A 122 -29.69 10.47 10.15
N VAL A 123 -28.65 9.96 10.81
CA VAL A 123 -27.39 10.69 11.06
C VAL A 123 -26.69 11.04 9.75
N GLU A 124 -26.57 10.09 8.82
CA GLU A 124 -25.93 10.31 7.52
C GLU A 124 -26.66 11.39 6.71
N GLN A 125 -27.98 11.33 6.65
CA GLN A 125 -28.76 12.32 5.93
C GLN A 125 -28.69 13.71 6.58
N ALA A 126 -28.66 13.78 7.92
CA ALA A 126 -28.48 15.03 8.64
C ALA A 126 -27.12 15.69 8.31
N LEU A 127 -26.05 14.90 8.24
CA LEU A 127 -24.72 15.39 7.86
C LEU A 127 -24.66 15.82 6.39
N ASN A 128 -25.36 15.14 5.48
CA ASN A 128 -25.44 15.54 4.07
C ASN A 128 -26.17 16.88 3.90
N GLN A 129 -27.28 17.09 4.60
CA GLN A 129 -27.98 18.38 4.60
C GLN A 129 -27.12 19.52 5.17
N LEU A 130 -26.36 19.24 6.24
CA LEU A 130 -25.40 20.19 6.79
C LEU A 130 -24.31 20.55 5.78
N ARG A 131 -23.76 19.58 5.05
CA ARG A 131 -22.77 19.82 3.99
C ARG A 131 -23.31 20.71 2.87
N THR A 132 -24.54 20.49 2.40
CA THR A 132 -25.17 21.33 1.37
C THR A 132 -25.26 22.78 1.82
N ILE A 133 -25.71 23.02 3.06
CA ILE A 133 -25.84 24.37 3.62
C ILE A 133 -24.48 25.03 3.88
N VAL A 134 -23.49 24.28 4.34
CA VAL A 134 -22.11 24.78 4.49
C VAL A 134 -21.57 25.21 3.13
N ASN A 135 -21.80 24.43 2.07
CA ASN A 135 -21.39 24.77 0.71
C ASN A 135 -22.11 26.00 0.15
N GLU A 136 -23.40 26.19 0.47
CA GLU A 136 -24.15 27.41 0.14
C GLU A 136 -23.61 28.64 0.88
N ARG A 137 -23.29 28.51 2.18
CA ARG A 137 -22.73 29.60 3.01
C ARG A 137 -21.30 29.97 2.62
N LEU A 138 -20.53 29.02 2.09
CA LEU A 138 -19.19 29.24 1.56
C LEU A 138 -19.17 29.99 0.21
N GLY A 139 -20.33 30.41 -0.31
CA GLY A 139 -20.38 31.46 -1.34
C GLY A 139 -20.05 31.01 -2.77
N LYS A 140 -20.22 29.73 -3.12
CA LYS A 140 -20.25 29.32 -4.54
C LYS A 140 -21.55 29.78 -5.20
N ARG A 141 -21.58 31.05 -5.60
CA ARG A 141 -22.60 31.65 -6.48
C ARG A 141 -22.46 31.04 -7.89
N GLY A 142 -23.31 30.08 -8.22
CA GLY A 142 -23.73 29.84 -9.60
C GLY A 142 -24.82 30.84 -9.96
N GLY A 143 -24.54 31.75 -10.90
CA GLY A 143 -25.42 32.86 -11.23
C GLY A 143 -26.76 32.41 -11.80
N GLY A 144 -27.83 32.61 -11.02
CA GLY A 144 -29.19 32.73 -11.54
C GLY A 144 -29.41 34.18 -11.98
N SER A 145 -29.59 34.39 -13.29
CA SER A 145 -30.17 35.63 -13.80
C SER A 145 -31.66 35.38 -14.01
N SER A 146 -32.47 36.04 -13.18
CA SER A 146 -33.89 36.23 -13.37
C SER A 146 -34.12 37.37 -14.35
N GLY A 147 -34.85 37.10 -15.43
CA GLY A 147 -35.43 38.11 -16.31
C GLY A 147 -36.78 37.60 -16.79
N GLY A 148 -37.86 38.20 -16.28
CA GLY A 148 -39.23 37.73 -16.49
C GLY A 148 -39.91 38.30 -17.74
N GLY A 149 -40.99 37.60 -18.14
CA GLY A 149 -42.15 38.15 -18.85
C GLY A 149 -42.37 37.68 -20.29
N GLY A 150 -43.40 36.85 -20.51
CA GLY A 150 -44.08 36.77 -21.82
C GLY A 150 -44.49 35.38 -22.36
N SER A 151 -45.62 34.86 -21.88
CA SER A 151 -46.67 34.03 -22.52
C SER A 151 -46.40 32.96 -23.61
N SER A 152 -47.03 31.79 -23.38
CA SER A 152 -47.61 30.81 -24.32
C SER A 152 -46.77 29.60 -24.78
N GLY A 153 -47.28 28.40 -24.51
CA GLY A 153 -46.90 27.13 -25.17
C GLY A 153 -45.86 26.28 -24.42
N ASN A 154 -46.31 25.46 -23.47
CA ASN A 154 -45.47 24.52 -22.74
C ASN A 154 -45.23 23.24 -23.55
N GLU A 155 -44.23 23.24 -24.42
CA GLU A 155 -43.53 22.04 -24.89
C GLU A 155 -42.03 22.21 -24.59
N GLY A 156 -41.38 21.10 -24.19
CA GLY A 156 -40.10 21.08 -23.48
C GLY A 156 -38.99 21.90 -24.14
N LYS A 157 -38.58 22.98 -23.46
CA LYS A 157 -37.55 23.93 -23.93
C LYS A 157 -36.15 23.34 -24.14
N ASP A 158 -35.92 22.11 -23.69
CA ASP A 158 -34.61 21.43 -23.72
C ASP A 158 -34.61 20.15 -24.56
N THR A 159 -35.75 19.77 -25.17
CA THR A 159 -35.84 18.62 -26.09
C THR A 159 -35.65 19.09 -27.54
N ILE A 160 -34.82 18.40 -28.32
CA ILE A 160 -34.47 18.82 -29.68
C ILE A 160 -35.29 18.06 -30.72
N GLU A 161 -35.99 18.77 -31.60
CA GLU A 161 -36.70 18.14 -32.71
C GLU A 161 -35.71 17.72 -33.82
N LEU A 162 -35.77 16.45 -34.20
CA LEU A 162 -34.91 15.83 -35.18
C LEU A 162 -35.73 15.41 -36.41
N THR A 163 -35.18 15.72 -37.58
CA THR A 163 -35.76 15.47 -38.91
C THR A 163 -34.75 14.73 -39.78
N ASP A 164 -35.18 14.17 -40.91
CA ASP A 164 -34.27 13.52 -41.86
C ASP A 164 -33.10 14.42 -42.31
N SER A 165 -33.29 15.75 -42.29
CA SER A 165 -32.30 16.72 -42.77
C SER A 165 -31.24 17.14 -41.76
N ASN A 166 -31.55 17.08 -40.45
CA ASN A 166 -30.64 17.53 -39.40
C ASN A 166 -30.06 16.37 -38.57
N PHE A 167 -30.57 15.14 -38.73
CA PHE A 167 -30.22 14.02 -37.87
C PHE A 167 -28.73 13.69 -37.95
N ASP A 168 -28.17 13.53 -39.15
CA ASP A 168 -26.77 13.14 -39.30
C ASP A 168 -25.82 14.21 -38.74
N SER A 169 -26.03 15.49 -39.08
CA SER A 169 -25.18 16.58 -38.57
C SER A 169 -25.31 16.83 -37.07
N THR A 170 -26.48 16.52 -36.48
CA THR A 170 -26.79 16.85 -35.08
C THR A 170 -26.51 15.68 -34.13
N VAL A 171 -26.72 14.44 -34.59
CA VAL A 171 -26.59 13.21 -33.78
C VAL A 171 -25.35 12.43 -34.18
N ILE A 172 -25.13 12.17 -35.48
CA ILE A 172 -24.05 11.29 -35.97
C ILE A 172 -22.69 11.97 -35.90
N ASP A 173 -22.59 13.22 -36.36
CA ASP A 173 -21.36 14.01 -36.36
C ASP A 173 -21.06 14.67 -35.00
N SER A 174 -21.98 14.54 -34.04
CA SER A 174 -21.85 15.10 -32.69
C SER A 174 -20.94 14.25 -31.81
N GLU A 175 -20.02 14.89 -31.08
CA GLU A 175 -19.23 14.25 -30.02
C GLU A 175 -20.07 13.90 -28.79
N ASP A 176 -21.22 14.56 -28.61
CA ASP A 176 -22.12 14.30 -27.49
C ASP A 176 -22.91 12.99 -27.65
N MET A 177 -23.33 12.46 -26.49
CA MET A 177 -24.23 11.33 -26.35
C MET A 177 -25.69 11.74 -26.59
N TRP A 178 -26.44 10.90 -27.31
CA TRP A 178 -27.83 11.18 -27.68
C TRP A 178 -28.78 10.06 -27.29
N LEU A 179 -29.94 10.45 -26.80
CA LEU A 179 -31.13 9.61 -26.67
C LEU A 179 -32.20 10.16 -27.59
N VAL A 180 -32.73 9.33 -28.48
CA VAL A 180 -33.71 9.76 -29.49
C VAL A 180 -35.00 8.96 -29.33
N GLU A 181 -36.10 9.65 -29.05
CA GLU A 181 -37.45 9.08 -29.06
C GLU A 181 -38.04 9.14 -30.47
N PHE A 182 -38.41 7.99 -31.01
CA PHE A 182 -39.25 7.85 -32.20
C PHE A 182 -40.71 7.73 -31.78
N MET A 183 -41.51 8.76 -32.09
CA MET A 183 -42.88 8.92 -31.61
C MET A 183 -43.89 9.08 -32.76
N ALA A 184 -45.18 8.99 -32.40
CA ALA A 184 -46.29 9.33 -33.27
C ALA A 184 -47.29 10.24 -32.52
N PRO A 185 -47.78 11.33 -33.13
CA PRO A 185 -48.57 12.37 -32.43
C PRO A 185 -49.93 11.87 -31.93
N TRP A 186 -50.47 10.81 -32.51
CA TRP A 186 -51.74 10.19 -32.12
C TRP A 186 -51.59 9.06 -31.08
N CYS A 187 -50.37 8.64 -30.74
CA CYS A 187 -50.13 7.51 -29.84
C CYS A 187 -50.30 7.91 -28.37
N GLY A 188 -51.21 7.23 -27.64
CA GLY A 188 -51.45 7.48 -26.22
C GLY A 188 -50.23 7.23 -25.32
N HIS A 189 -49.41 6.22 -25.62
CA HIS A 189 -48.18 5.95 -24.87
C HIS A 189 -47.10 7.02 -25.09
N CYS A 190 -47.02 7.63 -26.28
CA CYS A 190 -46.12 8.75 -26.57
C CYS A 190 -46.55 10.01 -25.81
N LYS A 191 -47.88 10.28 -25.78
CA LYS A 191 -48.43 11.41 -25.01
C LYS A 191 -48.14 11.32 -23.52
N ASN A 192 -48.13 10.10 -22.97
CA ASN A 192 -47.78 9.87 -21.56
C ASN A 192 -46.28 10.01 -21.28
N LEU A 193 -45.42 9.70 -22.26
CA LEU A 193 -43.96 9.81 -22.13
C LEU A 193 -43.47 11.25 -22.31
N ALA A 194 -44.10 12.04 -23.18
CA ALA A 194 -43.74 13.43 -23.48
C ALA A 194 -43.42 14.31 -22.25
N PRO A 195 -44.24 14.36 -21.17
CA PRO A 195 -43.91 15.17 -19.99
C PRO A 195 -42.70 14.64 -19.21
N GLU A 196 -42.51 13.32 -19.14
CA GLU A 196 -41.37 12.70 -18.46
C GLU A 196 -40.07 12.85 -19.28
N TRP A 197 -40.18 12.80 -20.61
CA TRP A 197 -39.08 13.03 -21.55
C TRP A 197 -38.58 14.48 -21.48
N ALA A 198 -39.49 15.46 -21.45
CA ALA A 198 -39.14 16.87 -21.30
C ALA A 198 -38.46 17.17 -19.94
N ARG A 199 -38.93 16.54 -18.86
CA ARG A 199 -38.27 16.62 -17.54
C ARG A 199 -36.87 16.02 -17.58
N ALA A 200 -36.72 14.83 -18.14
CA ALA A 200 -35.42 14.19 -18.29
C ALA A 200 -34.46 15.03 -19.15
N ALA A 201 -34.94 15.65 -20.23
CA ALA A 201 -34.13 16.53 -21.09
C ALA A 201 -33.61 17.77 -20.32
N THR A 202 -34.45 18.33 -19.46
CA THR A 202 -34.08 19.47 -18.59
C THR A 202 -33.01 19.05 -17.57
N GLU A 203 -33.17 17.88 -16.95
CA GLU A 203 -32.22 17.37 -15.94
C GLU A 203 -30.89 16.89 -16.52
N LEU A 204 -30.89 16.36 -17.75
CA LEU A 204 -29.71 15.86 -18.45
C LEU A 204 -28.97 16.93 -19.26
N LYS A 205 -29.46 18.18 -19.25
CA LYS A 205 -28.88 19.29 -20.00
C LYS A 205 -27.38 19.44 -19.72
N GLY A 206 -26.59 19.38 -20.80
CA GLY A 206 -25.12 19.47 -20.75
C GLY A 206 -24.40 18.17 -20.41
N LYS A 207 -25.12 17.04 -20.26
CA LYS A 207 -24.53 15.70 -20.06
C LYS A 207 -24.94 14.73 -21.16
N VAL A 208 -26.24 14.66 -21.47
CA VAL A 208 -26.82 13.81 -22.53
C VAL A 208 -27.89 14.62 -23.25
N LYS A 209 -27.90 14.59 -24.59
CA LYS A 209 -28.89 15.31 -25.40
C LYS A 209 -30.09 14.41 -25.71
N LEU A 210 -31.30 14.95 -25.54
CA LEU A 210 -32.54 14.23 -25.82
C LEU A 210 -33.20 14.81 -27.07
N GLY A 211 -33.45 13.95 -28.05
CA GLY A 211 -34.09 14.27 -29.31
C GLY A 211 -35.45 13.58 -29.45
N VAL A 212 -36.33 14.18 -30.26
CA VAL A 212 -37.61 13.61 -30.66
C VAL A 212 -37.70 13.59 -32.18
N VAL A 213 -38.12 12.46 -32.74
CA VAL A 213 -38.41 12.27 -34.16
C VAL A 213 -39.88 11.86 -34.31
N ASP A 214 -40.65 12.62 -35.10
CA ASP A 214 -41.95 12.14 -35.57
C ASP A 214 -41.74 11.10 -36.67
N ALA A 215 -41.84 9.83 -36.30
CA ALA A 215 -41.63 8.70 -37.18
C ALA A 215 -42.79 8.47 -38.17
N THR A 216 -43.91 9.21 -38.04
CA THR A 216 -45.00 9.20 -39.03
C THR A 216 -44.71 10.10 -40.23
N VAL A 217 -43.87 11.13 -40.02
CA VAL A 217 -43.41 12.05 -41.07
C VAL A 217 -42.05 11.57 -41.62
N HIS A 218 -41.12 11.25 -40.73
CA HIS A 218 -39.74 10.86 -41.05
C HIS A 218 -39.58 9.32 -41.15
N THR A 219 -40.32 8.73 -42.07
CA THR A 219 -40.43 7.26 -42.22
C THR A 219 -39.12 6.60 -42.66
N GLN A 220 -38.26 7.32 -43.39
CA GLN A 220 -36.94 6.83 -43.82
C GLN A 220 -36.00 6.64 -42.63
N LEU A 221 -35.95 7.61 -41.72
CA LEU A 221 -35.16 7.50 -40.49
C LEU A 221 -35.70 6.39 -39.57
N ALA A 222 -37.02 6.25 -39.46
CA ALA A 222 -37.65 5.16 -38.71
C ALA A 222 -37.30 3.77 -39.28
N GLN A 223 -37.28 3.64 -40.61
CA GLN A 223 -36.86 2.40 -41.28
C GLN A 223 -35.36 2.11 -41.10
N ARG A 224 -34.50 3.16 -41.17
CA ARG A 224 -33.04 3.05 -40.98
C ARG A 224 -32.67 2.42 -39.64
N TYR A 225 -33.41 2.74 -38.58
CA TYR A 225 -33.16 2.23 -37.23
C TYR A 225 -34.13 1.12 -36.77
N GLY A 226 -34.91 0.56 -37.71
CA GLY A 226 -35.76 -0.60 -37.48
C GLY A 226 -36.89 -0.37 -36.48
N VAL A 227 -37.52 0.81 -36.49
CA VAL A 227 -38.63 1.16 -35.58
C VAL A 227 -39.90 0.41 -36.00
N GLN A 228 -40.42 -0.45 -35.13
CA GLN A 228 -41.60 -1.29 -35.40
C GLN A 228 -42.86 -0.88 -34.59
N GLY A 229 -42.73 0.07 -33.66
CA GLY A 229 -43.81 0.54 -32.81
C GLY A 229 -43.46 1.84 -32.10
N PHE A 230 -44.42 2.43 -31.38
CA PHE A 230 -44.22 3.73 -30.72
C PHE A 230 -44.66 3.71 -29.25
N PRO A 231 -43.96 4.40 -28.34
CA PRO A 231 -42.65 5.05 -28.56
C PRO A 231 -41.51 4.01 -28.55
N THR A 232 -40.51 4.22 -29.42
CA THR A 232 -39.24 3.49 -29.40
C THR A 232 -38.11 4.48 -29.13
N ILE A 233 -37.24 4.17 -28.16
CA ILE A 233 -36.12 5.04 -27.81
C ILE A 233 -34.83 4.34 -28.24
N LYS A 234 -33.96 5.08 -28.93
CA LYS A 234 -32.64 4.62 -29.38
C LYS A 234 -31.54 5.42 -28.71
N PHE A 235 -30.45 4.73 -28.38
CA PHE A 235 -29.26 5.27 -27.75
C PHE A 235 -28.12 5.38 -28.75
N PHE A 236 -27.45 6.53 -28.75
CA PHE A 236 -26.33 6.84 -29.61
C PHE A 236 -25.12 7.25 -28.75
N PRO A 237 -24.02 6.47 -28.77
CA PRO A 237 -22.83 6.71 -27.95
C PRO A 237 -22.06 7.99 -28.33
N ALA A 238 -21.23 8.50 -27.43
CA ALA A 238 -20.39 9.68 -27.67
C ALA A 238 -19.28 9.41 -28.72
N GLY A 239 -18.84 10.46 -29.40
CA GLY A 239 -17.84 10.38 -30.48
C GLY A 239 -18.42 10.16 -31.88
N LYS A 240 -17.53 10.09 -32.89
CA LYS A 240 -17.89 9.99 -34.31
C LYS A 240 -18.51 8.60 -34.59
N LYS A 241 -19.79 8.59 -34.96
CA LYS A 241 -20.60 7.35 -34.99
C LYS A 241 -20.61 6.73 -36.38
N ASP A 242 -20.42 5.41 -36.47
CA ASP A 242 -20.56 4.65 -37.73
C ASP A 242 -22.04 4.33 -38.07
N GLY A 243 -22.98 5.02 -37.43
CA GLY A 243 -24.41 4.83 -37.62
C GLY A 243 -25.04 3.67 -36.83
N GLN A 244 -24.31 3.02 -35.92
CA GLN A 244 -24.87 2.03 -34.98
C GLN A 244 -25.58 2.70 -33.81
N ALA A 245 -26.70 2.13 -33.39
CA ALA A 245 -27.52 2.62 -32.28
C ALA A 245 -28.03 1.43 -31.45
N ASP A 246 -27.97 1.55 -30.12
CA ASP A 246 -28.47 0.54 -29.20
C ASP A 246 -29.92 0.81 -28.81
N ASP A 247 -30.64 -0.24 -28.42
CA ASP A 247 -31.98 -0.12 -27.88
C ASP A 247 -31.97 0.34 -26.42
N TYR A 248 -32.86 1.26 -26.08
CA TYR A 248 -33.11 1.65 -24.70
C TYR A 248 -34.01 0.61 -24.00
N ASP A 249 -33.52 0.04 -22.91
CA ASP A 249 -34.17 -1.02 -22.12
C ASP A 249 -34.64 -0.56 -20.73
N GLY A 250 -34.54 0.74 -20.43
CA GLY A 250 -34.91 1.32 -19.14
C GLY A 250 -36.40 1.64 -18.96
N GLY A 251 -36.74 2.17 -17.77
CA GLY A 251 -38.09 2.62 -17.43
C GLY A 251 -38.50 3.92 -18.11
N ARG A 252 -39.80 4.21 -18.20
CA ARG A 252 -40.33 5.38 -18.93
C ARG A 252 -40.61 6.61 -18.05
N SER A 253 -40.17 6.59 -16.78
CA SER A 253 -40.25 7.76 -15.90
C SER A 253 -39.03 8.67 -16.08
N SER A 254 -39.15 9.96 -15.75
CA SER A 254 -38.04 10.91 -15.87
C SER A 254 -36.82 10.44 -15.07
N ASN A 255 -37.05 9.88 -13.87
CA ASN A 255 -35.99 9.40 -12.99
C ASN A 255 -35.27 8.18 -13.58
N ASP A 256 -36.00 7.24 -14.19
CA ASP A 256 -35.41 6.05 -14.82
C ASP A 256 -34.59 6.42 -16.06
N ILE A 257 -35.11 7.35 -16.88
CA ILE A 257 -34.43 7.86 -18.06
C ILE A 257 -33.14 8.59 -17.66
N VAL A 258 -33.21 9.47 -16.64
CA VAL A 258 -32.05 10.19 -16.12
C VAL A 258 -31.03 9.23 -15.53
N ALA A 259 -31.45 8.27 -14.71
CA ALA A 259 -30.54 7.30 -14.10
C ALA A 259 -29.84 6.43 -15.15
N TRP A 260 -30.60 5.92 -16.12
CA TRP A 260 -30.06 5.10 -17.22
C TRP A 260 -29.09 5.90 -18.09
N ALA A 261 -29.46 7.13 -18.47
CA ALA A 261 -28.62 8.00 -19.29
C ALA A 261 -27.33 8.39 -18.58
N LEU A 262 -27.38 8.66 -17.27
CA LEU A 262 -26.18 8.98 -16.48
C LEU A 262 -25.26 7.77 -16.30
N ASP A 263 -25.81 6.56 -16.14
CA ASP A 263 -25.03 5.32 -16.06
C ASP A 263 -24.29 5.05 -17.39
N LYS A 264 -25.01 5.15 -18.52
CA LYS A 264 -24.43 4.97 -19.86
C LYS A 264 -23.44 6.07 -20.22
N SER A 265 -23.72 7.33 -19.87
CA SER A 265 -22.79 8.46 -20.03
C SER A 265 -21.48 8.26 -19.28
N GLN A 266 -21.50 7.58 -18.13
CA GLN A 266 -20.29 7.23 -17.41
C GLN A 266 -19.55 6.03 -18.02
N ALA A 267 -20.26 5.11 -18.68
CA ALA A 267 -19.66 3.93 -19.31
C ALA A 267 -18.91 4.25 -20.62
N ASP A 268 -19.36 5.26 -21.34
CA ASP A 268 -18.96 5.58 -22.73
C ASP A 268 -18.00 6.77 -22.85
N VAL A 269 -17.29 7.10 -21.77
CA VAL A 269 -16.25 8.14 -21.80
C VAL A 269 -15.09 7.63 -22.66
N PRO A 270 -14.56 8.42 -23.63
CA PRO A 270 -13.37 8.04 -24.39
C PRO A 270 -12.18 7.82 -23.44
N ALA A 271 -11.32 6.88 -23.79
CA ALA A 271 -10.18 6.58 -22.94
C ALA A 271 -9.20 7.77 -22.90
N PRO A 272 -8.69 8.13 -21.71
CA PRO A 272 -7.75 9.23 -21.58
C PRO A 272 -6.40 8.87 -22.19
N ASP A 273 -5.79 9.82 -22.89
CA ASP A 273 -4.44 9.68 -23.42
C ASP A 273 -3.40 9.69 -22.28
N VAL A 274 -2.36 8.87 -22.45
CA VAL A 274 -1.19 8.82 -21.56
C VAL A 274 -0.09 9.70 -22.16
N LEU A 275 0.07 10.91 -21.64
CA LEU A 275 0.97 11.93 -22.21
C LEU A 275 2.30 12.02 -21.45
N GLU A 276 3.37 12.38 -22.16
CA GLU A 276 4.68 12.68 -21.57
C GLU A 276 4.69 14.10 -20.98
N ILE A 277 5.27 14.28 -19.80
CA ILE A 277 5.46 15.60 -19.19
C ILE A 277 6.66 16.30 -19.84
N THR A 278 6.39 17.11 -20.85
CA THR A 278 7.41 17.90 -21.58
C THR A 278 7.42 19.37 -21.20
N THR A 279 6.24 19.94 -20.93
CA THR A 279 6.05 21.37 -20.64
C THR A 279 5.06 21.55 -19.49
N GLN A 280 5.08 22.72 -18.85
CA GLN A 280 4.14 23.05 -17.78
C GLN A 280 2.67 23.00 -18.24
N THR A 281 2.39 23.36 -19.49
CA THR A 281 1.03 23.37 -20.05
C THR A 281 0.44 21.96 -20.10
N VAL A 282 1.23 20.96 -20.50
CA VAL A 282 0.77 19.56 -20.55
C VAL A 282 0.39 19.06 -19.16
N LEU A 283 1.17 19.42 -18.14
CA LEU A 283 0.86 19.07 -16.75
C LEU A 283 -0.42 19.77 -16.26
N ASP A 284 -0.55 21.07 -16.51
CA ASP A 284 -1.68 21.85 -16.03
C ASP A 284 -2.99 21.45 -16.74
N ASP A 285 -2.99 21.30 -18.07
CA ASP A 285 -4.16 20.90 -18.86
C ASP A 285 -4.65 19.49 -18.49
N SER A 286 -3.71 18.58 -18.20
CA SER A 286 -4.03 17.20 -17.85
C SER A 286 -4.47 17.03 -16.39
N CYS A 287 -4.08 17.93 -15.49
CA CYS A 287 -4.22 17.73 -14.04
C CYS A 287 -4.97 18.79 -13.25
N ALA A 288 -4.99 20.05 -13.66
CA ALA A 288 -5.56 21.13 -12.85
C ALA A 288 -7.07 20.96 -12.64
N GLU A 289 -7.80 20.54 -13.68
CA GLU A 289 -9.25 20.37 -13.61
C GLU A 289 -9.70 18.98 -13.13
N LYS A 290 -8.81 17.99 -13.11
CA LYS A 290 -9.16 16.60 -12.75
C LYS A 290 -9.18 16.39 -11.22
N GLN A 291 -9.82 15.31 -10.77
CA GLN A 291 -9.85 14.97 -9.33
C GLN A 291 -8.53 14.38 -8.83
N LEU A 292 -7.91 13.54 -9.66
CA LEU A 292 -6.65 12.88 -9.40
C LEU A 292 -5.83 12.83 -10.68
N CYS A 293 -4.52 12.93 -10.51
CA CYS A 293 -3.53 12.73 -11.56
C CYS A 293 -2.56 11.63 -11.22
N ILE A 294 -2.49 10.64 -12.09
CA ILE A 294 -1.55 9.54 -11.99
C ILE A 294 -0.31 9.92 -12.81
N ILE A 295 0.82 10.08 -12.14
CA ILE A 295 2.12 10.37 -12.74
C ILE A 295 3.02 9.16 -12.53
N SER A 296 3.52 8.60 -13.63
CA SER A 296 4.45 7.46 -13.61
C SER A 296 5.86 7.91 -13.99
N PHE A 297 6.83 7.65 -13.12
CA PHE A 297 8.24 7.93 -13.34
C PHE A 297 8.90 6.66 -13.88
N LEU A 298 9.25 6.65 -15.16
CA LEU A 298 9.82 5.48 -15.84
C LEU A 298 11.35 5.52 -15.81
N PRO A 299 12.06 4.37 -15.88
CA PRO A 299 13.51 4.35 -15.88
C PRO A 299 14.10 5.13 -17.04
N ASN A 300 15.37 5.54 -16.90
CA ASN A 300 16.09 6.21 -17.97
C ASN A 300 16.15 5.30 -19.22
N ILE A 301 16.15 5.90 -20.42
CA ILE A 301 16.18 5.15 -21.66
C ILE A 301 17.44 4.28 -21.79
N LEU A 302 18.56 4.68 -21.17
CA LEU A 302 19.79 3.89 -21.17
C LEU A 302 19.66 2.59 -20.36
N ASP A 303 18.81 2.58 -19.33
CA ASP A 303 18.60 1.43 -18.44
C ASP A 303 17.56 0.44 -18.97
N CYS A 304 16.50 0.96 -19.61
CA CYS A 304 15.31 0.18 -20.00
C CYS A 304 15.14 0.05 -21.52
N GLN A 305 15.82 0.87 -22.33
CA GLN A 305 15.71 0.91 -23.79
C GLN A 305 14.24 1.08 -24.26
N SER A 306 14.01 1.13 -25.58
CA SER A 306 12.68 1.41 -26.13
C SER A 306 11.68 0.29 -25.89
N GLU A 307 12.12 -0.98 -25.89
CA GLU A 307 11.27 -2.15 -25.69
C GLU A 307 10.59 -2.13 -24.32
N CYS A 308 11.35 -2.06 -23.23
CA CYS A 308 10.79 -2.06 -21.87
C CYS A 308 9.99 -0.78 -21.59
N ARG A 309 10.35 0.37 -22.17
CA ARG A 309 9.56 1.60 -22.06
C ARG A 309 8.18 1.44 -22.70
N ASN A 310 8.13 0.85 -23.89
CA ASN A 310 6.87 0.59 -24.59
C ASN A 310 5.97 -0.41 -23.85
N GLU A 311 6.55 -1.41 -23.16
CA GLU A 311 5.78 -2.31 -22.29
C GLU A 311 5.12 -1.54 -21.14
N HIS A 312 5.85 -0.66 -20.46
CA HIS A 312 5.29 0.19 -19.41
C HIS A 312 4.19 1.12 -19.94
N LEU A 313 4.41 1.76 -21.09
CA LEU A 313 3.40 2.63 -21.72
C LEU A 313 2.14 1.86 -22.11
N THR A 314 2.29 0.65 -22.64
CA THR A 314 1.16 -0.23 -22.97
C THR A 314 0.37 -0.61 -21.73
N MET A 315 1.06 -0.93 -20.64
CA MET A 315 0.44 -1.20 -19.35
C MET A 315 -0.34 0.01 -18.83
N LEU A 316 0.25 1.21 -18.87
CA LEU A 316 -0.42 2.44 -18.44
C LEU A 316 -1.66 2.75 -19.29
N LYS A 317 -1.59 2.57 -20.61
CA LYS A 317 -2.75 2.73 -21.51
C LYS A 317 -3.88 1.76 -21.16
N SER A 318 -3.55 0.52 -20.82
CA SER A 318 -4.57 -0.47 -20.39
C SER A 318 -5.28 -0.07 -19.10
N PHE A 319 -4.59 0.56 -18.16
CA PHE A 319 -5.17 1.09 -16.94
C PHE A 319 -5.97 2.37 -17.18
N ALA A 320 -5.48 3.26 -18.04
CA ALA A 320 -6.19 4.46 -18.47
C ALA A 320 -7.57 4.10 -19.06
N GLU A 321 -7.65 3.08 -19.92
CA GLU A 321 -8.90 2.52 -20.44
C GLU A 321 -9.78 1.96 -19.31
N SER A 322 -9.22 1.12 -18.44
CA SER A 322 -9.97 0.46 -17.37
C SER A 322 -10.58 1.44 -16.35
N TYR A 323 -9.95 2.60 -16.15
CA TYR A 323 -10.36 3.62 -15.20
C TYR A 323 -10.88 4.91 -15.86
N LYS A 324 -11.28 4.86 -17.13
CA LYS A 324 -11.81 6.02 -17.88
C LYS A 324 -13.01 6.70 -17.21
N ARG A 325 -13.83 5.91 -16.50
CA ARG A 325 -14.99 6.40 -15.72
C ARG A 325 -14.60 7.39 -14.62
N ASN A 326 -13.40 7.23 -14.08
CA ASN A 326 -12.91 8.03 -12.96
C ASN A 326 -12.39 9.42 -13.39
N ARG A 327 -12.21 9.63 -14.71
CA ARG A 327 -11.71 10.88 -15.31
C ARG A 327 -10.40 11.38 -14.66
N TRP A 328 -9.49 10.45 -14.37
CA TRP A 328 -8.16 10.79 -13.87
C TRP A 328 -7.25 11.25 -15.01
N GLY A 329 -6.32 12.16 -14.71
CA GLY A 329 -5.25 12.51 -15.64
C GLY A 329 -4.15 11.45 -15.60
N TRP A 330 -3.60 11.10 -16.77
CA TRP A 330 -2.56 10.09 -16.91
C TRP A 330 -1.33 10.69 -17.58
N LEU A 331 -0.23 10.70 -16.83
CA LEU A 331 1.03 11.29 -17.26
C LEU A 331 2.18 10.36 -16.96
N TRP A 332 3.25 10.49 -17.73
CA TRP A 332 4.52 9.83 -17.45
C TRP A 332 5.70 10.77 -17.68
N VAL A 333 6.82 10.46 -17.05
CA VAL A 333 8.07 11.22 -17.16
C VAL A 333 9.27 10.28 -17.05
N GLU A 334 10.35 10.60 -17.76
CA GLU A 334 11.62 9.91 -17.59
C GLU A 334 12.29 10.30 -16.26
N ALA A 335 12.83 9.30 -15.56
CA ALA A 335 13.61 9.48 -14.35
C ALA A 335 14.74 10.50 -14.54
N PHE A 336 14.93 11.38 -13.55
CA PHE A 336 15.91 12.46 -13.52
C PHE A 336 15.66 13.61 -14.50
N ARG A 337 14.65 13.51 -15.38
CA ARG A 337 14.33 14.58 -16.33
C ARG A 337 13.66 15.77 -15.66
N GLN A 338 12.89 15.53 -14.59
CA GLN A 338 12.15 16.53 -13.83
C GLN A 338 12.50 16.49 -12.33
N PRO A 339 13.73 16.89 -11.94
CA PRO A 339 14.22 16.71 -10.57
C PRO A 339 13.38 17.46 -9.52
N LYS A 340 12.86 18.64 -9.87
CA LYS A 340 12.00 19.43 -8.97
C LYS A 340 10.63 18.77 -8.73
N LEU A 341 10.07 18.11 -9.74
CA LEU A 341 8.84 17.34 -9.61
C LEU A 341 9.07 16.13 -8.70
N GLU A 342 10.14 15.38 -8.95
CA GLU A 342 10.55 14.20 -8.17
C GLU A 342 10.76 14.54 -6.69
N GLU A 343 11.50 15.62 -6.40
CA GLU A 343 11.73 16.10 -5.03
C GLU A 343 10.40 16.47 -4.33
N THR A 344 9.50 17.17 -5.03
CA THR A 344 8.21 17.59 -4.47
C THR A 344 7.30 16.43 -4.10
N VAL A 345 7.37 15.32 -4.85
CA VAL A 345 6.60 14.10 -4.57
C VAL A 345 7.41 13.07 -3.78
N GLY A 346 8.62 13.40 -3.32
CA GLY A 346 9.47 12.51 -2.53
C GLY A 346 9.89 11.25 -3.27
N ILE A 347 10.05 11.32 -4.60
CA ILE A 347 10.62 10.26 -5.44
C ILE A 347 12.11 10.54 -5.67
N GLY A 348 12.90 9.46 -5.68
CA GLY A 348 14.36 9.51 -5.80
C GLY A 348 15.11 8.56 -4.85
N GLY A 349 14.44 8.07 -3.80
CA GLY A 349 15.04 7.13 -2.82
C GLY A 349 14.67 5.65 -3.01
N PHE A 350 13.59 5.34 -3.72
CA PHE A 350 13.02 3.98 -3.83
C PHE A 350 13.34 3.26 -5.16
N GLY A 351 14.02 3.94 -6.09
CA GLY A 351 14.30 3.44 -7.44
C GLY A 351 13.16 3.67 -8.44
N TYR A 352 13.45 3.44 -9.72
CA TYR A 352 12.50 3.55 -10.84
C TYR A 352 12.23 2.17 -11.43
N PRO A 353 11.02 1.87 -11.94
CA PRO A 353 9.87 2.75 -12.09
C PRO A 353 9.09 3.02 -10.78
N ALA A 354 8.48 4.20 -10.69
CA ALA A 354 7.64 4.63 -9.56
C ALA A 354 6.34 5.28 -10.05
N GLN A 355 5.28 5.28 -9.22
CA GLN A 355 4.00 5.91 -9.56
C GLN A 355 3.44 6.72 -8.39
N VAL A 356 2.84 7.87 -8.70
CA VAL A 356 2.22 8.78 -7.74
C VAL A 356 0.83 9.16 -8.21
N ALA A 357 -0.11 9.24 -7.27
CA ALA A 357 -1.39 9.90 -7.48
C ALA A 357 -1.41 11.24 -6.75
N ILE A 358 -1.58 12.34 -7.49
CA ILE A 358 -1.63 13.70 -6.98
C ILE A 358 -3.07 14.23 -7.01
N ASN A 359 -3.50 14.87 -5.92
CA ASN A 359 -4.70 15.68 -5.85
C ASN A 359 -4.29 17.16 -5.75
N ALA A 360 -4.27 17.87 -6.88
CA ALA A 360 -3.86 19.28 -6.95
C ALA A 360 -4.72 20.18 -6.05
N ARG A 361 -6.03 19.94 -6.00
CA ARG A 361 -6.97 20.75 -5.21
C ARG A 361 -6.76 20.63 -3.70
N LYS A 362 -6.43 19.42 -3.23
CA LYS A 362 -6.14 19.17 -1.80
C LYS A 362 -4.68 19.39 -1.44
N GLY A 363 -3.81 19.64 -2.42
CA GLY A 363 -2.37 19.77 -2.21
C GLY A 363 -1.76 18.49 -1.60
N LYS A 364 -2.26 17.31 -1.96
CA LYS A 364 -1.83 16.03 -1.37
C LYS A 364 -1.49 15.02 -2.46
N TYR A 365 -0.55 14.15 -2.17
CA TYR A 365 -0.18 13.05 -3.04
C TYR A 365 -0.04 11.74 -2.26
N VAL A 366 -0.04 10.62 -2.99
CA VAL A 366 0.23 9.30 -2.44
C VAL A 366 1.06 8.51 -3.46
N VAL A 367 2.07 7.81 -2.95
CA VAL A 367 3.00 7.02 -3.77
C VAL A 367 2.56 5.56 -3.76
N LEU A 368 2.70 4.88 -4.90
CA LEU A 368 2.58 3.44 -5.00
C LEU A 368 3.71 2.79 -4.17
N LYS A 369 3.36 2.13 -3.06
CA LYS A 369 4.31 1.35 -2.23
C LYS A 369 4.51 -0.09 -2.69
N GLY A 370 3.62 -0.60 -3.55
CA GLY A 370 3.70 -1.95 -4.11
C GLY A 370 4.65 -2.04 -5.30
N ALA A 371 4.84 -3.24 -5.83
CA ALA A 371 5.60 -3.43 -7.07
C ALA A 371 4.96 -2.67 -8.23
N PHE A 372 5.79 -2.08 -9.10
CA PHE A 372 5.34 -1.52 -10.38
C PHE A 372 5.03 -2.66 -11.35
N SER A 373 3.91 -3.33 -11.13
CA SER A 373 3.43 -4.47 -11.91
C SER A 373 1.92 -4.36 -12.10
N GLN A 374 1.36 -5.18 -12.99
CA GLN A 374 -0.07 -5.15 -13.27
C GLN A 374 -0.92 -5.39 -12.00
N THR A 375 -0.48 -6.27 -11.10
CA THR A 375 -1.19 -6.52 -9.84
C THR A 375 -1.00 -5.39 -8.83
N GLY A 376 0.21 -4.84 -8.71
CA GLY A 376 0.51 -3.76 -7.78
C GLY A 376 -0.20 -2.46 -8.15
N ILE A 377 -0.13 -2.05 -9.42
CA ILE A 377 -0.82 -0.88 -9.95
C ILE A 377 -2.34 -1.08 -9.87
N SER A 378 -2.88 -2.25 -10.25
CA SER A 378 -4.32 -2.51 -10.12
C SER A 378 -4.80 -2.41 -8.67
N GLY A 379 -4.05 -2.94 -7.71
CA GLY A 379 -4.38 -2.83 -6.28
C GLY A 379 -4.42 -1.37 -5.82
N PHE A 380 -3.38 -0.60 -6.16
CA PHE A 380 -3.28 0.81 -5.82
C PHE A 380 -4.41 1.66 -6.43
N LEU A 381 -4.73 1.47 -7.71
CA LEU A 381 -5.83 2.18 -8.37
C LEU A 381 -7.20 1.79 -7.80
N LYS A 382 -7.40 0.54 -7.36
CA LYS A 382 -8.60 0.13 -6.63
C LYS A 382 -8.74 0.84 -5.29
N GLU A 383 -7.66 0.96 -4.53
CA GLU A 383 -7.65 1.71 -3.26
C GLU A 383 -7.98 3.19 -3.45
N LEU A 384 -7.39 3.81 -4.47
CA LEU A 384 -7.68 5.19 -4.88
C LEU A 384 -9.15 5.37 -5.24
N SER A 385 -9.71 4.48 -6.05
CA SER A 385 -11.11 4.53 -6.46
C SER A 385 -12.09 4.27 -5.30
N ALA A 386 -11.71 3.43 -4.34
CA ALA A 386 -12.52 3.11 -3.17
C ALA A 386 -12.39 4.14 -2.03
N GLY A 387 -11.43 5.08 -2.14
CA GLY A 387 -11.11 6.04 -1.08
C GLY A 387 -10.56 5.40 0.20
N ARG A 388 -10.11 4.14 0.13
CA ARG A 388 -9.54 3.37 1.24
C ARG A 388 -8.05 3.21 1.03
N LEU A 389 -7.32 4.32 1.19
CA LEU A 389 -5.88 4.33 1.02
C LEU A 389 -5.22 3.66 2.23
N THR A 390 -4.46 2.60 1.96
CA THR A 390 -3.55 2.00 2.96
C THR A 390 -2.28 2.85 3.13
N SER A 391 -1.92 3.60 2.09
CA SER A 391 -0.75 4.48 2.08
C SER A 391 -1.08 5.87 2.63
N PRO A 392 -0.17 6.48 3.42
CA PRO A 392 -0.40 7.80 4.02
C PRO A 392 -0.49 8.87 2.93
N LEU A 393 -1.46 9.77 3.07
CA LEU A 393 -1.60 10.97 2.24
C LEU A 393 -0.57 12.00 2.69
N VAL A 394 0.35 12.36 1.80
CA VAL A 394 1.45 13.31 2.08
C VAL A 394 1.09 14.67 1.48
N PRO A 395 1.27 15.80 2.20
CA PRO A 395 1.10 17.12 1.61
C PRO A 395 2.22 17.43 0.60
N LEU A 396 1.87 18.12 -0.49
CA LEU A 396 2.85 18.65 -1.44
C LEU A 396 3.61 19.79 -0.76
N THR A 397 4.90 19.57 -0.48
CA THR A 397 5.78 20.57 0.14
C THR A 397 6.32 21.54 -0.92
N GLY A 398 6.39 22.84 -0.60
CA GLY A 398 6.95 23.85 -1.51
C GLY A 398 6.04 24.34 -2.64
N VAL A 399 4.76 23.94 -2.66
CA VAL A 399 3.75 24.39 -3.63
C VAL A 399 2.50 24.89 -2.91
N ALA A 400 1.92 26.01 -3.34
CA ALA A 400 0.69 26.55 -2.76
C ALA A 400 -0.51 25.62 -3.01
N GLU A 401 -1.45 25.54 -2.06
CA GLU A 401 -2.68 24.75 -2.23
C GLU A 401 -3.40 25.11 -3.53
N GLY A 402 -3.70 24.11 -4.36
CA GLY A 402 -4.35 24.31 -5.66
C GLY A 402 -3.41 24.57 -6.83
N LYS A 403 -2.08 24.55 -6.65
CA LYS A 403 -1.09 24.63 -7.74
C LYS A 403 -0.30 23.33 -7.90
N LEU A 404 0.15 23.08 -9.13
CA LEU A 404 1.02 21.95 -9.47
C LEU A 404 2.50 22.36 -9.40
N PRO A 405 3.43 21.40 -9.25
CA PRO A 405 4.87 21.67 -9.22
C PRO A 405 5.37 22.28 -10.54
N THR A 406 6.46 23.05 -10.47
CA THR A 406 7.11 23.63 -11.66
C THR A 406 7.92 22.59 -12.41
N ILE A 407 7.76 22.55 -13.74
CA ILE A 407 8.43 21.64 -14.69
C ILE A 407 9.49 22.41 -15.50
N VAL A 408 10.54 21.70 -15.90
CA VAL A 408 11.57 22.18 -16.83
C VAL A 408 11.21 21.73 -18.24
N ASP A 409 11.24 22.64 -19.22
CA ASP A 409 10.89 22.26 -20.59
C ASP A 409 11.89 21.23 -21.16
N SER A 410 11.38 20.18 -21.78
CA SER A 410 12.15 19.08 -22.36
C SER A 410 11.65 18.66 -23.73
N GLU A 411 12.58 18.27 -24.61
CA GLU A 411 12.24 17.62 -25.86
C GLU A 411 11.50 16.29 -25.60
N PRO A 412 10.41 15.99 -26.33
CA PRO A 412 9.71 14.71 -26.25
C PRO A 412 10.61 13.53 -26.63
N TRP A 413 10.32 12.35 -26.09
CA TRP A 413 11.04 11.14 -26.48
C TRP A 413 10.83 10.84 -27.98
N ASP A 414 11.92 10.56 -28.69
CA ASP A 414 11.97 10.32 -30.13
C ASP A 414 11.52 8.90 -30.55
N GLY A 415 11.19 8.04 -29.58
CA GLY A 415 10.78 6.66 -29.80
C GLY A 415 11.93 5.69 -30.06
N GLN A 416 13.19 6.12 -29.94
CA GLN A 416 14.37 5.30 -30.21
C GLN A 416 15.11 4.90 -28.93
N ASP A 417 16.02 3.93 -29.08
CA ASP A 417 16.92 3.45 -28.04
C ASP A 417 17.96 4.53 -27.65
N GLY A 418 18.34 4.52 -26.37
CA GLY A 418 19.33 5.44 -25.83
C GLY A 418 20.71 5.13 -26.37
N LYS A 419 21.41 6.14 -26.88
CA LYS A 419 22.82 6.03 -27.28
C LYS A 419 23.70 6.59 -26.17
N LEU A 420 24.72 5.82 -25.78
CA LEU A 420 25.77 6.35 -24.91
C LEU A 420 26.63 7.30 -25.74
N ASP A 421 26.69 8.56 -25.34
CA ASP A 421 27.65 9.49 -25.90
C ASP A 421 29.06 8.99 -25.54
N PHE A 422 29.86 8.67 -26.55
CA PHE A 422 31.28 8.45 -26.35
C PHE A 422 31.88 9.80 -25.98
N VAL A 423 32.20 9.96 -24.68
CA VAL A 423 33.03 11.07 -24.23
C VAL A 423 34.38 10.89 -24.93
N GLU A 424 34.68 11.76 -25.90
CA GLU A 424 36.04 11.89 -26.44
C GLU A 424 36.99 12.11 -25.27
N ASP A 425 38.10 11.36 -25.27
CA ASP A 425 39.11 11.33 -24.22
C ASP A 425 39.32 12.71 -23.57
N ILE A 426 39.17 12.78 -22.25
CA ILE A 426 39.49 13.97 -21.46
C ILE A 426 40.96 14.31 -21.77
N ASP A 427 41.18 15.42 -22.50
CA ASP A 427 42.52 15.93 -22.77
C ASP A 427 43.13 16.41 -21.45
N LEU A 428 44.03 15.60 -20.88
CA LEU A 428 44.74 15.86 -19.63
C LEU A 428 45.86 16.93 -19.79
N SER A 429 45.84 17.73 -20.86
CA SER A 429 46.83 18.78 -21.12
C SER A 429 46.68 20.02 -20.22
N ASP A 430 45.56 20.18 -19.50
CA ASP A 430 45.27 21.36 -18.65
C ASP A 430 45.47 21.14 -17.14
N VAL A 431 46.08 20.02 -16.71
CA VAL A 431 46.49 19.83 -15.31
C VAL A 431 47.92 20.29 -15.10
N ASN A 432 48.09 21.59 -14.83
CA ASN A 432 49.38 22.14 -14.41
C ASN A 432 49.64 21.75 -12.94
N LEU A 433 50.55 20.79 -12.73
CA LEU A 433 51.12 20.49 -11.43
C LEU A 433 52.27 21.47 -11.20
N ASP A 434 52.09 22.42 -10.29
CA ASP A 434 53.18 23.28 -9.82
C ASP A 434 54.15 22.45 -8.96
N ASP A 435 55.27 22.07 -9.57
CA ASP A 435 56.41 21.43 -8.89
C ASP A 435 57.24 22.49 -8.14
N GLU A 436 57.23 22.46 -6.81
CA GLU A 436 58.28 23.07 -5.99
C GLU A 436 59.47 22.09 -5.87
N GLU A 437 60.59 22.45 -6.49
CA GLU A 437 61.90 21.79 -6.32
C GLU A 437 62.49 22.11 -4.95
N ASP A 438 62.97 21.09 -4.22
CA ASP A 438 64.03 21.28 -3.23
C ASP A 438 65.10 20.16 -3.28
N ASP A 439 66.31 20.66 -3.46
CA ASP A 439 67.67 20.15 -3.45
C ASP A 439 68.00 18.70 -3.00
N GLY A 440 68.77 18.02 -3.88
CA GLY A 440 70.18 17.77 -3.56
C GLY A 440 70.64 16.40 -3.04
N LYS A 441 71.36 15.68 -3.93
CA LYS A 441 72.55 14.82 -3.69
C LYS A 441 72.39 13.30 -3.43
N THR A 442 72.64 12.56 -4.53
CA THR A 442 73.56 11.39 -4.69
C THR A 442 73.30 10.06 -3.95
N LYS A 443 73.04 8.98 -4.70
CA LYS A 443 74.04 7.92 -5.06
C LYS A 443 73.42 6.72 -5.82
N LYS A 444 74.13 6.35 -6.90
CA LYS A 444 74.31 5.03 -7.56
C LYS A 444 73.11 4.39 -8.29
N VAL A 445 73.01 4.36 -9.63
CA VAL A 445 73.88 3.78 -10.72
C VAL A 445 73.67 2.27 -10.89
N PHE A 446 73.35 1.66 -12.05
CA PHE A 446 73.15 2.05 -13.46
C PHE A 446 72.57 0.83 -14.24
N ASN A 447 71.80 1.08 -15.32
CA ASN A 447 71.69 0.35 -16.63
C ASN A 447 71.40 -1.17 -16.66
N TYR A 448 70.66 -1.72 -17.65
CA TYR A 448 70.88 -1.73 -19.11
C TYR A 448 69.54 -1.73 -19.89
N ARG A 449 69.38 -0.94 -20.96
CA ARG A 449 69.75 -1.16 -22.38
C ARG A 449 69.05 -2.38 -23.06
N CYS A 450 68.21 -2.05 -24.04
CA CYS A 450 67.59 -2.85 -25.14
C CYS A 450 68.58 -3.71 -25.97
N PRO A 451 68.16 -4.51 -26.99
CA PRO A 451 66.97 -5.36 -27.21
C PRO A 451 67.32 -6.77 -27.84
N LYS A 452 66.29 -7.62 -28.06
CA LYS A 452 66.24 -8.90 -28.85
C LYS A 452 67.03 -10.11 -28.31
N PHE A 453 66.32 -11.20 -27.93
CA PHE A 453 66.39 -12.54 -28.57
C PHE A 453 65.56 -13.61 -27.80
N PHE A 454 64.76 -14.36 -28.59
CA PHE A 454 64.35 -15.77 -28.48
C PHE A 454 63.61 -16.36 -27.25
N GLN A 455 62.42 -16.90 -27.57
CA GLN A 455 61.91 -18.27 -27.37
C GLN A 455 62.22 -19.05 -26.07
N ASN A 456 61.18 -19.79 -25.66
CA ASN A 456 61.15 -20.92 -24.72
C ASN A 456 61.02 -20.60 -23.22
N LYS A 457 59.76 -20.44 -22.77
CA LYS A 457 59.32 -20.93 -21.44
C LYS A 457 57.80 -21.13 -21.32
N PHE A 458 57.18 -21.68 -22.37
CA PHE A 458 55.83 -22.25 -22.35
C PHE A 458 55.83 -23.78 -22.58
N ILE A 459 56.95 -24.43 -22.25
CA ILE A 459 57.13 -25.90 -22.25
C ILE A 459 57.80 -26.26 -20.92
N LEU A 460 57.03 -26.32 -19.82
CA LEU A 460 57.44 -27.02 -18.59
C LEU A 460 56.31 -27.29 -17.58
N ILE A 461 55.05 -26.99 -17.89
CA ILE A 461 53.88 -27.51 -17.14
C ILE A 461 52.92 -28.30 -18.06
N MET A 462 53.30 -28.51 -19.33
CA MET A 462 52.59 -29.37 -20.29
C MET A 462 53.40 -30.59 -20.74
N GLN A 463 54.40 -31.01 -19.95
CA GLN A 463 55.07 -32.32 -20.11
C GLN A 463 54.96 -33.22 -18.87
N SER A 464 54.39 -32.73 -17.76
CA SER A 464 54.17 -33.52 -16.53
C SER A 464 52.84 -34.30 -16.53
N LEU A 465 51.91 -33.99 -17.44
CA LEU A 465 50.58 -34.61 -17.51
C LEU A 465 50.43 -35.67 -18.61
N SER A 466 51.39 -35.81 -19.54
CA SER A 466 51.37 -36.92 -20.52
C SER A 466 52.10 -38.19 -20.07
N LEU A 467 52.87 -38.11 -18.96
CA LEU A 467 53.52 -39.27 -18.35
C LEU A 467 52.62 -40.01 -17.35
N TYR A 468 51.71 -39.31 -16.66
CA TYR A 468 50.76 -39.96 -15.73
C TYR A 468 49.63 -40.72 -16.47
N ALA A 469 49.20 -40.23 -17.64
CA ALA A 469 48.18 -40.88 -18.46
C ALA A 469 48.66 -42.17 -19.16
N ARG A 470 49.97 -42.38 -19.30
CA ARG A 470 50.55 -43.63 -19.86
C ARG A 470 51.01 -44.64 -18.80
N LEU A 471 51.02 -44.25 -17.51
CA LEU A 471 51.32 -45.14 -16.39
C LEU A 471 50.06 -45.78 -15.77
N PHE A 472 48.88 -45.17 -15.91
CA PHE A 472 47.62 -45.77 -15.43
C PHE A 472 46.98 -46.78 -16.40
N ALA A 473 47.38 -46.78 -17.68
CA ALA A 473 46.81 -47.67 -18.70
C ALA A 473 47.56 -49.01 -18.87
N ARG A 474 48.43 -49.40 -17.93
CA ARG A 474 49.25 -50.64 -18.05
C ARG A 474 49.24 -51.56 -16.83
N VAL A 475 48.35 -51.37 -15.84
CA VAL A 475 48.34 -52.17 -14.59
C VAL A 475 47.01 -52.86 -14.27
N ILE A 476 46.04 -52.94 -15.19
CA ILE A 476 44.87 -53.83 -14.98
C ILE A 476 44.67 -54.73 -16.19
N SER A 477 45.47 -55.79 -16.26
CA SER A 477 45.10 -57.04 -16.93
C SER A 477 45.09 -58.14 -15.89
N SER A 478 43.93 -58.40 -15.28
CA SER A 478 43.49 -59.74 -14.86
C SER A 478 42.16 -59.61 -14.13
N THR A 479 41.11 -60.10 -14.78
CA THR A 479 39.98 -60.83 -14.22
C THR A 479 39.98 -61.05 -12.70
N GLU A 480 39.08 -60.35 -11.99
CA GLU A 480 38.24 -60.83 -10.86
C GLU A 480 37.69 -59.62 -10.08
N ALA A 481 36.57 -59.04 -10.50
CA ALA A 481 35.69 -58.22 -9.63
C ALA A 481 34.37 -57.85 -10.34
N GLU A 482 33.67 -58.82 -10.93
CA GLU A 482 32.42 -58.58 -11.66
C GLU A 482 31.15 -58.49 -10.78
N ASN A 483 31.25 -58.39 -9.45
CA ASN A 483 30.04 -58.53 -8.59
C ASN A 483 29.78 -57.46 -7.52
N ILE A 484 30.41 -56.27 -7.56
CA ILE A 484 30.12 -55.21 -6.55
C ILE A 484 29.67 -53.87 -7.14
N LEU A 485 29.78 -53.64 -8.46
CA LEU A 485 29.41 -52.36 -9.08
C LEU A 485 28.05 -52.34 -9.82
N PHE A 486 27.31 -53.45 -9.85
CA PHE A 486 26.06 -53.53 -10.63
C PHE A 486 24.79 -53.07 -9.89
N ASN A 487 24.86 -52.68 -8.60
CA ASN A 487 23.69 -52.23 -7.83
C ASN A 487 23.75 -50.78 -7.31
N GLY A 488 24.73 -49.98 -7.73
CA GLY A 488 24.87 -48.58 -7.28
C GLY A 488 24.54 -47.49 -8.31
N LEU A 489 24.31 -47.85 -9.57
CA LEU A 489 24.28 -46.91 -10.71
C LEU A 489 22.94 -46.88 -11.47
N LEU A 490 21.85 -47.18 -10.77
CA LEU A 490 20.47 -46.98 -11.24
C LEU A 490 19.76 -45.99 -10.32
N ARG A 491 20.14 -44.71 -10.34
CA ARG A 491 19.32 -43.58 -9.85
C ARG A 491 19.90 -42.18 -10.14
N LEU A 492 20.39 -41.92 -11.34
CA LEU A 492 20.57 -40.55 -11.85
C LEU A 492 20.23 -40.51 -13.34
N SER A 493 18.94 -40.46 -13.66
CA SER A 493 18.45 -40.14 -15.00
C SER A 493 17.48 -38.96 -14.91
N SER A 494 17.93 -37.77 -15.32
CA SER A 494 17.14 -36.79 -16.07
C SER A 494 18.00 -35.55 -16.34
N SER A 495 18.97 -35.68 -17.24
CA SER A 495 19.50 -34.54 -17.98
C SER A 495 19.92 -35.05 -19.35
N SER A 496 19.11 -34.70 -20.35
CA SER A 496 19.18 -35.18 -21.72
C SER A 496 20.46 -34.67 -22.40
N VAL A 497 21.37 -35.57 -22.77
CA VAL A 497 22.51 -35.24 -23.65
C VAL A 497 22.01 -35.24 -25.09
N HIS A 498 22.11 -34.10 -25.79
CA HIS A 498 21.88 -34.02 -27.23
C HIS A 498 23.18 -34.30 -27.99
N VAL A 499 23.15 -35.31 -28.85
CA VAL A 499 24.21 -35.63 -29.79
C VAL A 499 23.68 -35.36 -31.20
N THR A 500 24.21 -34.35 -31.88
CA THR A 500 23.98 -34.15 -33.32
C THR A 500 25.23 -34.57 -34.07
N GLN A 501 25.05 -35.44 -35.06
CA GLN A 501 26.12 -35.97 -35.89
C GLN A 501 26.02 -35.33 -37.28
N SER A 502 27.03 -34.56 -37.68
CA SER A 502 27.29 -34.28 -39.10
C SER A 502 28.75 -34.58 -39.41
N SER A 503 28.98 -35.02 -40.64
CA SER A 503 30.21 -35.63 -41.12
C SER A 503 31.43 -34.74 -40.88
N ASN A 504 32.35 -35.22 -40.04
CA ASN A 504 33.71 -34.73 -39.76
C ASN A 504 34.00 -33.89 -38.50
N SER A 505 33.13 -33.81 -37.48
CA SER A 505 33.58 -33.42 -36.13
C SER A 505 32.69 -33.94 -35.00
N LEU A 506 33.29 -34.59 -34.00
CA LEU A 506 32.65 -34.90 -32.72
C LEU A 506 32.95 -33.74 -31.74
N ALA A 507 31.94 -32.92 -31.43
CA ALA A 507 32.05 -31.93 -30.36
C ALA A 507 31.37 -32.49 -29.10
N ILE A 508 32.16 -32.88 -28.11
CA ILE A 508 31.70 -33.20 -26.76
C ILE A 508 31.98 -31.97 -25.90
N THR A 509 30.96 -31.17 -25.62
CA THR A 509 31.06 -30.12 -24.60
C THR A 509 30.88 -30.74 -23.22
N CYS A 510 31.99 -30.95 -22.50
CA CYS A 510 31.93 -31.16 -21.04
C CYS A 510 31.70 -29.81 -20.36
N PRO A 511 30.72 -29.68 -19.44
CA PRO A 511 30.64 -28.49 -18.59
C PRO A 511 31.89 -28.48 -17.69
N SER A 512 32.62 -27.37 -17.67
CA SER A 512 33.71 -27.17 -16.72
C SER A 512 33.14 -27.23 -15.30
N THR A 513 33.50 -28.25 -14.52
CA THR A 513 33.26 -28.28 -13.08
C THR A 513 34.18 -27.24 -12.42
N ALA A 514 33.72 -25.99 -12.36
CA ALA A 514 34.27 -25.01 -11.46
C ALA A 514 34.07 -25.51 -10.02
N ILE A 515 35.15 -25.59 -9.25
CA ILE A 515 35.10 -25.91 -7.81
C ILE A 515 34.31 -24.77 -7.15
N LYS A 516 33.04 -25.02 -6.78
CA LYS A 516 32.21 -24.06 -6.07
C LYS A 516 32.62 -24.03 -4.59
N HIS A 517 33.24 -22.95 -4.15
CA HIS A 517 33.53 -22.70 -2.74
C HIS A 517 32.26 -22.26 -1.99
N ALA A 518 31.63 -23.20 -1.27
CA ALA A 518 30.48 -22.89 -0.42
C ALA A 518 30.92 -22.18 0.88
N VAL A 519 30.19 -21.13 1.25
CA VAL A 519 30.40 -20.40 2.51
C VAL A 519 29.43 -20.86 3.58
N HIS A 520 29.80 -20.66 4.84
CA HIS A 520 28.96 -20.93 6.00
C HIS A 520 29.27 -19.94 7.14
N LEU A 521 28.40 -19.87 8.13
CA LEU A 521 28.56 -19.05 9.34
C LEU A 521 29.10 -19.89 10.50
N ILE A 522 30.03 -19.30 11.24
CA ILE A 522 30.37 -19.71 12.61
C ILE A 522 29.75 -18.68 13.53
N THR A 523 28.76 -19.09 14.33
CA THR A 523 27.94 -18.17 15.15
C THR A 523 28.04 -18.51 16.63
N VAL A 524 28.10 -17.46 17.45
CA VAL A 524 27.99 -17.50 18.91
C VAL A 524 26.88 -16.55 19.38
N SER A 525 26.33 -16.82 20.56
CA SER A 525 25.34 -15.96 21.21
C SER A 525 25.81 -15.51 22.59
N SER A 526 25.37 -14.33 23.01
CA SER A 526 25.47 -13.86 24.39
C SER A 526 24.32 -12.91 24.68
N GLY A 527 23.83 -12.89 25.91
CA GLY A 527 22.85 -11.92 26.32
C GLY A 527 22.73 -11.75 27.82
N TYR A 528 21.96 -10.74 28.21
CA TYR A 528 21.70 -10.35 29.58
C TYR A 528 20.25 -9.91 29.72
N SER A 529 19.66 -10.23 30.87
CA SER A 529 18.40 -9.60 31.23
C SER A 529 18.65 -8.33 32.07
N SER A 530 17.84 -7.32 31.84
CA SER A 530 17.67 -6.12 32.65
C SER A 530 16.96 -6.38 33.98
N HIS A 531 16.39 -7.57 34.18
CA HIS A 531 15.58 -7.89 35.35
C HIS A 531 16.24 -8.91 36.29
N ASP A 532 17.18 -9.71 35.77
CA ASP A 532 17.91 -10.72 36.54
C ASP A 532 19.42 -10.44 36.55
N ASN A 533 20.03 -10.46 37.73
CA ASN A 533 21.50 -10.41 37.90
C ASN A 533 22.22 -11.71 37.44
N ASN A 534 21.51 -12.62 36.77
CA ASN A 534 22.05 -13.91 36.36
C ASN A 534 22.75 -13.80 35.00
N GLU A 535 24.07 -13.96 35.00
CA GLU A 535 24.84 -14.20 33.78
C GLU A 535 24.39 -15.54 33.18
N HIS A 536 23.72 -15.51 32.02
CA HIS A 536 23.31 -16.74 31.33
C HIS A 536 24.43 -17.17 30.36
N GLU A 537 25.10 -18.28 30.68
CA GLU A 537 26.22 -18.83 29.92
C GLU A 537 25.77 -19.77 28.77
N TYR A 538 26.29 -19.44 27.58
CA TYR A 538 26.59 -20.26 26.39
C TYR A 538 25.50 -21.10 25.69
N ILE A 539 25.29 -20.79 24.40
CA ILE A 539 24.89 -21.79 23.39
C ILE A 539 25.90 -21.73 22.23
N THR A 540 26.73 -22.76 22.12
CA THR A 540 27.62 -22.97 20.97
C THR A 540 26.93 -23.90 19.97
N GLN A 541 26.61 -23.43 18.77
CA GLN A 541 26.19 -24.32 17.68
C GLN A 541 27.18 -24.30 16.52
N THR A 542 28.17 -25.19 16.61
CA THR A 542 28.93 -25.64 15.44
C THR A 542 29.36 -27.09 15.66
N LYS A 543 28.66 -28.07 15.06
CA LYS A 543 29.30 -29.35 14.71
C LYS A 543 28.58 -30.07 13.56
N ARG A 544 29.37 -30.46 12.55
CA ARG A 544 29.08 -31.62 11.68
C ARG A 544 28.86 -32.83 12.58
N LYS A 545 27.81 -33.61 12.31
CA LYS A 545 27.62 -34.96 12.86
C LYS A 545 28.91 -35.76 12.67
N ASN A 546 29.72 -35.89 13.72
CA ASN A 546 30.53 -37.05 14.08
C ASN A 546 31.47 -36.69 15.25
N SER A 547 31.45 -37.55 16.28
CA SER A 547 32.24 -37.57 17.52
C SER A 547 31.66 -36.79 18.73
N LEU A 548 31.22 -37.64 19.66
CA LEU A 548 30.79 -37.45 21.04
C LEU A 548 31.55 -36.34 21.77
N ILE A 549 30.81 -35.34 22.25
CA ILE A 549 30.86 -34.84 23.64
C ILE A 549 29.42 -34.37 23.95
N GLU A 550 28.73 -35.12 24.80
CA GLU A 550 27.56 -34.61 25.53
C GLU A 550 28.01 -33.43 26.38
N GLN A 551 27.31 -32.29 26.33
CA GLN A 551 27.14 -31.46 27.53
C GLN A 551 25.99 -30.47 27.40
N GLN A 552 24.97 -30.75 28.22
CA GLN A 552 24.02 -29.85 28.88
C GLN A 552 23.23 -28.87 28.02
N SER A 553 22.13 -29.40 27.45
CA SER A 553 20.96 -28.63 27.09
C SER A 553 20.29 -28.05 28.34
N ASN A 554 20.60 -26.81 28.70
CA ASN A 554 19.63 -25.96 29.41
C ASN A 554 18.97 -25.06 28.37
N SER A 555 17.65 -25.21 28.30
CA SER A 555 16.86 -25.14 27.08
C SER A 555 16.02 -23.86 27.00
N SER A 556 16.66 -22.71 26.83
CA SER A 556 15.96 -21.52 26.36
C SER A 556 16.91 -20.63 25.58
N ASN A 557 16.70 -20.49 24.27
CA ASN A 557 17.34 -19.47 23.45
C ASN A 557 16.73 -18.09 23.76
N VAL A 558 16.71 -17.73 25.04
CA VAL A 558 15.98 -16.59 25.60
C VAL A 558 16.89 -15.90 26.60
N TYR A 559 16.99 -14.58 26.53
CA TYR A 559 17.72 -13.75 27.49
C TYR A 559 16.77 -12.63 27.95
N GLY A 560 16.19 -12.78 29.14
CA GLY A 560 15.12 -11.87 29.57
C GLY A 560 13.86 -12.06 28.72
N ASP A 561 13.35 -10.96 28.18
CA ASP A 561 12.21 -10.90 27.26
C ASP A 561 12.62 -11.13 25.79
N ASP A 562 13.92 -11.14 25.50
CA ASP A 562 14.47 -11.41 24.17
C ASP A 562 14.57 -12.90 23.87
N ALA A 563 14.41 -13.26 22.60
CA ALA A 563 14.66 -14.61 22.11
C ALA A 563 15.48 -14.63 20.82
N PHE A 564 16.13 -15.75 20.55
CA PHE A 564 16.88 -15.95 19.32
C PHE A 564 16.79 -17.39 18.79
N PHE A 565 17.23 -17.58 17.54
CA PHE A 565 17.52 -18.92 17.03
C PHE A 565 18.72 -18.92 16.10
N VAL A 566 19.35 -20.10 16.03
CA VAL A 566 20.37 -20.44 15.05
C VAL A 566 19.98 -21.81 14.49
N THR A 567 19.91 -21.93 13.17
CA THR A 567 19.70 -23.21 12.50
C THR A 567 20.43 -23.26 11.15
N ARG A 568 20.82 -24.47 10.74
CA ARG A 568 21.51 -24.72 9.47
C ARG A 568 20.61 -25.54 8.56
N HIS A 569 20.38 -25.04 7.35
CA HIS A 569 19.60 -25.69 6.31
C HIS A 569 20.48 -26.04 5.11
N ARG A 570 19.97 -26.87 4.18
CA ARG A 570 20.74 -27.31 2.99
C ARG A 570 21.21 -26.14 2.12
N LEU A 571 20.41 -25.07 2.04
CA LEU A 571 20.66 -23.92 1.18
C LEU A 571 21.50 -22.84 1.87
N GLY A 572 21.51 -22.80 3.21
CA GLY A 572 22.05 -21.66 3.95
C GLY A 572 22.00 -21.79 5.46
N ASP A 573 22.68 -20.86 6.13
CA ASP A 573 22.66 -20.69 7.59
C ASP A 573 21.69 -19.57 7.98
N PHE A 574 20.83 -19.82 8.97
CA PHE A 574 19.74 -18.93 9.39
C PHE A 574 19.90 -18.52 10.84
N LEU A 575 19.74 -17.23 11.08
CA LEU A 575 19.85 -16.56 12.37
C LEU A 575 18.63 -15.67 12.57
N GLY A 576 18.14 -15.56 13.80
CA GLY A 576 17.10 -14.59 14.11
C GLY A 576 17.13 -14.14 15.57
N VAL A 577 16.71 -12.91 15.80
CA VAL A 577 16.50 -12.31 17.13
C VAL A 577 15.13 -11.64 17.16
N ALA A 578 14.51 -11.61 18.32
CA ALA A 578 13.29 -10.89 18.61
C ALA A 578 13.36 -10.32 20.03
N ASP A 579 13.06 -9.04 20.17
CA ASP A 579 12.95 -8.38 21.46
C ASP A 579 11.48 -8.28 21.87
N GLY A 580 11.16 -8.80 23.06
CA GLY A 580 9.81 -8.88 23.61
C GLY A 580 9.44 -7.60 24.36
N VAL A 581 8.26 -7.04 24.05
CA VAL A 581 7.89 -5.72 24.61
C VAL A 581 7.54 -5.82 26.10
N GLY A 582 8.43 -5.28 26.95
CA GLY A 582 8.31 -5.31 28.41
C GLY A 582 7.00 -4.75 28.99
N GLY A 583 6.33 -3.83 28.29
CA GLY A 583 5.07 -3.20 28.74
C GLY A 583 3.93 -4.19 29.02
N TRP A 584 3.94 -5.38 28.41
CA TRP A 584 2.97 -6.45 28.69
C TRP A 584 2.98 -6.94 30.14
N ARG A 585 4.10 -6.75 30.83
CA ARG A 585 4.28 -7.15 32.22
C ARG A 585 3.33 -6.42 33.16
N GLU A 586 2.94 -5.18 32.85
CA GLU A 586 1.93 -4.41 33.60
C GLU A 586 0.53 -5.06 33.55
N HIS A 587 0.29 -5.88 32.54
CA HIS A 587 -0.95 -6.63 32.34
C HIS A 587 -0.85 -8.09 32.82
N GLY A 588 0.23 -8.46 33.51
CA GLY A 588 0.48 -9.82 33.98
C GLY A 588 0.78 -10.81 32.85
N ILE A 589 1.19 -10.31 31.68
CA ILE A 589 1.57 -11.10 30.51
C ILE A 589 3.09 -11.13 30.43
N ASP A 590 3.65 -12.32 30.26
CA ASP A 590 5.10 -12.55 30.14
C ASP A 590 5.57 -12.24 28.70
N PRO A 591 6.37 -11.16 28.49
CA PRO A 591 6.79 -10.76 27.15
C PRO A 591 7.69 -11.79 26.46
N SER A 592 8.48 -12.54 27.23
CA SER A 592 9.38 -13.58 26.72
C SER A 592 8.65 -14.71 25.99
N LEU A 593 7.37 -14.96 26.32
CA LEU A 593 6.57 -16.01 25.68
C LEU A 593 6.34 -15.72 24.20
N PHE A 594 6.09 -14.45 23.85
CA PHE A 594 5.79 -14.07 22.48
C PHE A 594 7.04 -14.15 21.60
N SER A 595 8.14 -13.50 22.02
CA SER A 595 9.42 -13.49 21.31
C SER A 595 9.96 -14.91 21.11
N ARG A 596 9.94 -15.73 22.17
CA ARG A 596 10.36 -17.14 22.14
C ARG A 596 9.52 -17.95 21.16
N SER A 597 8.20 -17.86 21.28
CA SER A 597 7.30 -18.64 20.42
C SER A 597 7.47 -18.27 18.95
N LEU A 598 7.68 -16.99 18.65
CA LEU A 598 7.92 -16.51 17.29
C LEU A 598 9.23 -17.08 16.72
N MET A 599 10.32 -17.04 17.48
CA MET A 599 11.62 -17.59 17.07
C MET A 599 11.57 -19.12 16.91
N ASP A 600 10.90 -19.83 17.83
CA ASP A 600 10.70 -21.29 17.74
C ASP A 600 9.82 -21.68 16.54
N ALA A 601 8.79 -20.88 16.23
CA ALA A 601 7.95 -21.06 15.06
C ALA A 601 8.75 -20.90 13.75
N CYS A 602 9.56 -19.84 13.63
CA CYS A 602 10.41 -19.59 12.48
C CYS A 602 11.44 -20.73 12.29
N LYS A 603 12.12 -21.13 13.37
CA LYS A 603 13.06 -22.26 13.35
C LYS A 603 12.39 -23.56 12.89
N SER A 604 11.22 -23.88 13.45
CA SER A 604 10.47 -25.08 13.08
C SER A 604 10.06 -25.12 11.61
N LEU A 605 9.72 -23.96 11.02
CA LEU A 605 9.39 -23.86 9.59
C LEU A 605 10.60 -24.12 8.70
N ILE A 606 11.80 -23.69 9.11
CA ILE A 606 13.05 -23.97 8.40
C ILE A 606 13.39 -25.46 8.44
N ASP A 607 13.25 -26.08 9.60
CA ASP A 607 13.60 -27.50 9.80
C ASP A 607 12.68 -28.46 9.02
N ASN A 608 11.42 -28.07 8.78
CA ASN A 608 10.41 -28.88 8.09
C ASN A 608 10.49 -28.87 6.54
N LYS A 609 11.55 -28.24 5.96
CA LYS A 609 12.00 -28.33 4.56
C LYS A 609 10.94 -28.11 3.46
N LEU A 610 10.84 -26.86 2.99
CA LEU A 610 10.54 -26.43 1.60
C LEU A 610 10.68 -24.90 1.56
N ILE A 611 11.92 -24.42 1.69
CA ILE A 611 12.24 -22.99 1.63
C ILE A 611 13.21 -22.79 0.48
N ASP A 612 12.87 -21.89 -0.44
CA ASP A 612 13.81 -21.28 -1.38
C ASP A 612 14.44 -20.06 -0.71
N LEU A 613 15.72 -19.78 -0.96
CA LEU A 613 16.41 -18.67 -0.29
C LEU A 613 16.37 -17.41 -1.15
N ASN A 614 15.48 -16.49 -0.78
CA ASN A 614 15.48 -15.10 -1.26
C ASN A 614 14.84 -14.19 -0.18
N PRO A 615 14.95 -12.86 -0.28
CA PRO A 615 14.45 -11.94 0.76
C PRO A 615 12.94 -12.02 0.98
N LEU A 616 12.17 -12.25 -0.09
CA LEU A 616 10.72 -12.41 0.00
C LEU A 616 10.35 -13.67 0.79
N THR A 617 11.17 -14.72 0.68
CA THR A 617 10.96 -15.94 1.47
C THR A 617 11.28 -15.76 2.95
N LEU A 618 12.23 -14.90 3.33
CA LEU A 618 12.46 -14.57 4.75
C LEU A 618 11.28 -13.78 5.34
N LYS A 619 10.72 -12.86 4.56
CA LYS A 619 9.49 -12.15 4.93
C LYS A 619 8.30 -13.10 5.03
N GLU A 620 8.18 -14.04 4.10
CA GLU A 620 7.16 -15.10 4.15
C GLU A 620 7.36 -16.02 5.36
N LEU A 621 8.61 -16.33 5.72
CA LEU A 621 8.95 -17.11 6.92
C LEU A 621 8.46 -16.39 8.18
N LEU A 622 8.73 -15.09 8.31
CA LEU A 622 8.22 -14.28 9.43
C LEU A 622 6.68 -14.27 9.45
N SER A 623 6.06 -14.10 8.28
CA SER A 623 4.60 -14.10 8.13
C SER A 623 3.96 -15.44 8.53
N LYS A 624 4.56 -16.56 8.11
CA LYS A 624 4.13 -17.92 8.48
C LYS A 624 4.38 -18.20 9.96
N GLY A 625 5.49 -17.73 10.50
CA GLY A 625 5.81 -17.82 11.93
C GLY A 625 4.74 -17.12 12.75
N TYR A 626 4.44 -15.85 12.42
CA TYR A 626 3.40 -15.07 13.08
C TYR A 626 2.00 -15.69 12.95
N LYS A 627 1.66 -16.19 11.76
CA LYS A 627 0.38 -16.90 11.54
C LYS A 627 0.25 -18.14 12.41
N LYS A 628 1.35 -18.89 12.63
CA LYS A 628 1.36 -20.05 13.52
C LYS A 628 1.06 -19.67 14.97
N LEU A 629 1.51 -18.49 15.42
CA LEU A 629 1.18 -17.96 16.76
C LEU A 629 -0.31 -17.59 16.85
N LEU A 630 -0.88 -16.98 15.81
CA LEU A 630 -2.31 -16.65 15.75
C LEU A 630 -3.22 -17.88 15.80
N GLU A 631 -2.78 -18.99 15.22
CA GLU A 631 -3.51 -20.27 15.18
C GLU A 631 -3.21 -21.18 16.39
N ASP A 632 -2.33 -20.76 17.30
CA ASP A 632 -1.95 -21.56 18.46
C ASP A 632 -3.11 -21.68 19.47
N LYS A 633 -3.36 -22.91 19.93
CA LYS A 633 -4.42 -23.22 20.89
C LYS A 633 -4.19 -22.59 22.27
N GLN A 634 -2.94 -22.25 22.60
CA GLN A 634 -2.59 -21.65 23.89
C GLN A 634 -2.83 -20.13 23.94
N CYS A 635 -3.23 -19.49 22.83
CA CYS A 635 -3.47 -18.04 22.73
C CYS A 635 -2.28 -17.24 23.28
N ILE A 636 -1.22 -17.13 22.47
CA ILE A 636 0.01 -16.42 22.86
C ILE A 636 -0.26 -14.92 22.72
N ILE A 637 -0.43 -14.23 23.85
CA ILE A 637 -0.62 -12.78 23.91
C ILE A 637 0.73 -12.12 24.15
N GLY A 638 0.98 -11.02 23.46
CA GLY A 638 2.20 -10.23 23.62
C GLY A 638 2.57 -9.52 22.34
N SER A 639 3.76 -8.91 22.32
CA SER A 639 4.34 -8.34 21.12
C SER A 639 5.86 -8.42 21.12
N SER A 640 6.45 -8.40 19.93
CA SER A 640 7.91 -8.35 19.77
C SER A 640 8.33 -7.69 18.45
N THR A 641 9.56 -7.20 18.43
CA THR A 641 10.31 -6.92 17.20
C THR A 641 10.82 -8.24 16.60
N ALA A 642 11.33 -8.23 15.36
CA ALA A 642 11.91 -9.42 14.75
C ALA A 642 12.94 -9.09 13.66
N CYS A 643 14.15 -9.63 13.77
CA CYS A 643 15.19 -9.56 12.75
C CYS A 643 15.65 -10.97 12.37
N ILE A 644 15.48 -11.36 11.11
CA ILE A 644 15.91 -12.65 10.56
C ILE A 644 16.95 -12.42 9.46
N VAL A 645 18.03 -13.21 9.50
CA VAL A 645 19.15 -13.17 8.56
C VAL A 645 19.44 -14.57 8.05
N ALA A 646 19.63 -14.72 6.74
CA ALA A 646 19.99 -15.99 6.12
C ALA A 646 21.14 -15.82 5.13
N LEU A 647 22.22 -16.59 5.31
CA LEU A 647 23.34 -16.65 4.36
C LEU A 647 23.10 -17.78 3.36
N HIS A 648 23.04 -17.46 2.07
CA HIS A 648 23.02 -18.47 1.01
C HIS A 648 24.44 -19.04 0.80
N ASN A 649 24.58 -20.36 0.96
CA ASN A 649 25.90 -21.03 0.98
C ASN A 649 26.65 -20.95 -0.36
N GLU A 650 25.94 -21.11 -1.49
CA GLU A 650 26.56 -21.05 -2.83
C GLU A 650 26.71 -19.64 -3.39
N GLU A 651 25.67 -18.79 -3.26
CA GLU A 651 25.64 -17.47 -3.87
C GLU A 651 26.39 -16.40 -3.08
N ARG A 652 26.74 -16.66 -1.81
CA ARG A 652 27.39 -15.70 -0.90
C ARG A 652 26.56 -14.43 -0.70
N ILE A 653 25.24 -14.56 -0.77
CA ILE A 653 24.30 -13.46 -0.52
C ILE A 653 23.69 -13.64 0.87
N LEU A 654 23.73 -12.57 1.65
CA LEU A 654 23.04 -12.42 2.91
C LEU A 654 21.67 -11.80 2.65
N HIS A 655 20.61 -12.57 2.84
CA HIS A 655 19.24 -12.09 2.78
C HIS A 655 18.75 -11.76 4.19
N THR A 656 18.01 -10.67 4.35
CA THR A 656 17.50 -10.25 5.66
C THR A 656 16.05 -9.83 5.59
N ALA A 657 15.34 -9.97 6.71
CA ALA A 657 14.02 -9.41 6.95
C ALA A 657 14.00 -8.83 8.38
N ASN A 658 13.83 -7.51 8.51
CA ASN A 658 13.83 -6.80 9.79
C ASN A 658 12.50 -6.08 10.01
N LEU A 659 11.89 -6.25 11.18
CA LEU A 659 10.71 -5.54 11.64
C LEU A 659 10.97 -4.94 13.02
N GLY A 660 11.03 -3.61 13.10
CA GLY A 660 11.31 -2.87 14.33
C GLY A 660 12.71 -2.28 14.38
N ASP A 661 13.25 -2.11 15.58
CA ASP A 661 14.57 -1.55 15.90
C ASP A 661 15.58 -2.58 16.45
N SER A 662 15.17 -3.85 16.57
CA SER A 662 16.11 -4.96 16.39
C SER A 662 16.83 -4.83 15.04
N GLY A 663 18.03 -5.39 14.92
CA GLY A 663 18.83 -5.14 13.72
C GLY A 663 20.08 -5.97 13.56
N PHE A 664 20.81 -5.66 12.49
CA PHE A 664 22.08 -6.27 12.17
C PHE A 664 23.06 -5.30 11.49
N VAL A 665 24.35 -5.59 11.60
CA VAL A 665 25.42 -4.93 10.86
C VAL A 665 26.37 -5.95 10.26
N VAL A 666 26.87 -5.65 9.06
CA VAL A 666 27.95 -6.41 8.40
C VAL A 666 29.21 -5.56 8.44
N ILE A 667 30.27 -6.13 9.01
CA ILE A 667 31.55 -5.48 9.24
C ILE A 667 32.62 -6.18 8.39
N ARG A 668 33.21 -5.41 7.47
CA ARG A 668 34.33 -5.83 6.62
C ARG A 668 35.55 -4.99 6.96
N ARG A 669 36.66 -5.64 7.29
CA ARG A 669 37.95 -4.96 7.57
C ARG A 669 37.82 -3.78 8.57
N SER A 670 37.06 -3.97 9.63
CA SER A 670 36.77 -2.96 10.67
C SER A 670 35.98 -1.74 10.18
N THR A 671 35.21 -1.87 9.11
CA THR A 671 34.25 -0.87 8.63
C THR A 671 32.87 -1.50 8.47
N ILE A 672 31.81 -0.76 8.82
CA ILE A 672 30.44 -1.21 8.59
C ILE A 672 30.15 -1.02 7.10
N VAL A 673 29.91 -2.12 6.39
CA VAL A 673 29.60 -2.11 4.94
C VAL A 673 28.12 -2.23 4.66
N HIS A 674 27.35 -2.77 5.60
CA HIS A 674 25.90 -2.87 5.51
C HIS A 674 25.26 -2.82 6.90
N ARG A 675 24.06 -2.24 7.01
CA ARG A 675 23.32 -2.06 8.26
C ARG A 675 21.82 -2.17 8.00
N SER A 676 21.09 -2.75 8.96
CA SER A 676 19.63 -2.75 8.98
C SER A 676 19.05 -1.35 9.15
N GLN A 677 17.95 -1.07 8.46
CA GLN A 677 17.15 0.13 8.71
C GLN A 677 16.25 -0.10 9.93
N GLU A 678 16.34 0.81 10.91
CA GLU A 678 15.43 0.86 12.07
C GLU A 678 14.03 1.31 11.62
N GLN A 679 13.00 0.65 12.12
CA GLN A 679 11.59 0.95 11.82
C GLN A 679 10.84 1.33 13.09
N GLN A 680 10.41 2.59 13.18
CA GLN A 680 9.66 3.12 14.32
C GLN A 680 8.48 3.99 13.84
N HIS A 681 7.35 3.97 14.55
CA HIS A 681 6.19 4.84 14.29
C HIS A 681 6.48 6.29 14.71
N TYR A 682 7.16 6.42 15.84
CA TYR A 682 7.74 7.65 16.38
C TYR A 682 8.87 7.25 17.34
N PHE A 683 9.60 8.23 17.87
CA PHE A 683 10.76 7.97 18.74
C PHE A 683 10.42 6.97 19.88
N ASN A 684 11.22 5.91 20.00
CA ASN A 684 11.06 4.85 21.02
C ASN A 684 9.73 4.09 20.92
N SER A 685 9.19 3.95 19.70
CA SER A 685 8.00 3.16 19.40
C SER A 685 8.22 2.33 18.14
N PRO A 686 8.88 1.16 18.25
CA PRO A 686 9.19 0.32 17.11
C PRO A 686 7.96 -0.32 16.48
N PHE A 687 8.13 -0.68 15.21
CA PHE A 687 7.23 -1.61 14.54
C PHE A 687 7.31 -2.96 15.23
N GLN A 688 6.16 -3.56 15.54
CA GLN A 688 6.10 -4.79 16.33
C GLN A 688 4.94 -5.68 15.90
N LEU A 689 5.18 -6.99 15.90
CA LEU A 689 4.11 -7.97 15.76
C LEU A 689 3.41 -8.10 17.11
N ALA A 690 2.08 -8.16 17.12
CA ALA A 690 1.34 -8.21 18.37
C ALA A 690 0.04 -9.02 18.28
N ILE A 691 -0.22 -9.84 19.30
CA ILE A 691 -1.49 -10.54 19.49
C ILE A 691 -2.13 -10.02 20.77
N HIS A 692 -3.37 -9.54 20.68
CA HIS A 692 -4.08 -8.94 21.79
C HIS A 692 -5.37 -9.71 22.15
N PRO A 693 -5.75 -9.74 23.43
CA PRO A 693 -7.01 -10.35 23.86
C PRO A 693 -8.16 -9.39 23.57
N THR A 694 -8.76 -9.47 22.39
CA THR A 694 -10.12 -9.00 22.05
C THR A 694 -10.48 -7.53 22.31
N ILE A 695 -9.58 -6.68 22.81
CA ILE A 695 -9.82 -5.26 23.04
C ILE A 695 -9.30 -4.52 21.81
N LYS A 696 -10.23 -3.93 21.03
CA LYS A 696 -9.91 -2.93 20.01
C LYS A 696 -9.49 -1.63 20.71
N ASP A 697 -8.35 -1.64 21.40
CA ASP A 697 -7.74 -0.43 21.93
C ASP A 697 -6.94 0.22 20.79
N PRO A 698 -7.34 1.40 20.29
CA PRO A 698 -6.59 2.10 19.24
C PRO A 698 -5.18 2.55 19.68
N ARG A 699 -4.80 2.34 20.95
CA ARG A 699 -3.46 2.63 21.47
C ARG A 699 -2.47 1.46 21.35
N LEU A 700 -2.95 0.25 21.10
CA LEU A 700 -2.09 -0.92 20.96
C LEU A 700 -1.57 -1.03 19.52
N ILE A 701 -0.25 -1.04 19.36
CA ILE A 701 0.42 -1.12 18.07
C ILE A 701 0.56 -2.59 17.68
N ALA A 702 -0.01 -2.95 16.53
CA ALA A 702 0.10 -4.28 15.94
C ALA A 702 0.36 -4.14 14.44
N ASP A 703 1.60 -4.38 14.02
CA ASP A 703 2.04 -4.22 12.64
C ASP A 703 1.92 -5.53 11.86
N SER A 704 1.75 -5.40 10.54
CA SER A 704 1.80 -6.57 9.65
C SER A 704 3.26 -7.01 9.47
N PRO A 705 3.56 -8.33 9.46
CA PRO A 705 4.83 -8.86 8.98
C PRO A 705 5.20 -8.35 7.57
N ASP A 706 4.21 -7.92 6.79
CA ASP A 706 4.41 -7.34 5.46
C ASP A 706 5.18 -6.00 5.47
N LEU A 707 5.32 -5.36 6.62
CA LEU A 707 6.08 -4.11 6.77
C LEU A 707 7.57 -4.34 7.00
N ALA A 708 8.01 -5.60 7.16
CA ALA A 708 9.42 -5.92 7.38
C ALA A 708 10.30 -5.43 6.21
N SER A 709 11.37 -4.71 6.55
CA SER A 709 12.41 -4.26 5.61
C SER A 709 13.26 -5.45 5.18
N VAL A 710 13.37 -5.66 3.86
CA VAL A 710 14.10 -6.78 3.27
C VAL A 710 15.31 -6.27 2.48
N THR A 711 16.46 -6.89 2.68
CA THR A 711 17.68 -6.54 1.94
C THR A 711 18.44 -7.78 1.48
N SER A 712 19.24 -7.63 0.43
CA SER A 712 20.22 -8.62 -0.02
C SER A 712 21.58 -7.96 -0.12
N PHE A 713 22.61 -8.59 0.42
CA PHE A 713 23.96 -8.06 0.41
C PHE A 713 24.99 -9.15 0.14
N HIS A 714 25.95 -8.89 -0.76
CA HIS A 714 27.00 -9.86 -1.08
C HIS A 714 28.11 -9.83 0.00
N VAL A 715 28.33 -10.98 0.64
CA VAL A 715 29.34 -11.12 1.71
C VAL A 715 30.66 -11.67 1.18
N GLU A 716 31.73 -11.28 1.84
CA GLU A 716 33.09 -11.77 1.62
C GLU A 716 33.52 -12.70 2.76
N GLU A 717 34.54 -13.51 2.49
CA GLU A 717 35.15 -14.34 3.52
C GLU A 717 35.77 -13.46 4.62
N ASN A 718 35.51 -13.82 5.88
CA ASN A 718 35.87 -13.06 7.08
C ASN A 718 35.06 -11.77 7.32
N ASP A 719 33.94 -11.57 6.61
CA ASP A 719 32.94 -10.60 7.07
C ASP A 719 32.38 -11.05 8.43
N PHE A 720 32.29 -10.10 9.38
CA PHE A 720 31.60 -10.30 10.64
C PHE A 720 30.17 -9.79 10.53
N ILE A 721 29.23 -10.55 11.09
CA ILE A 721 27.81 -10.19 11.12
C ILE A 721 27.40 -10.14 12.58
N VAL A 722 26.98 -8.97 13.04
CA VAL A 722 26.42 -8.77 14.39
C VAL A 722 24.92 -8.60 14.23
N ILE A 723 24.13 -9.45 14.87
CA ILE A 723 22.67 -9.37 14.91
C ILE A 723 22.30 -9.18 16.38
N ALA A 724 21.49 -8.18 16.71
CA ALA A 724 21.16 -7.88 18.09
C ALA A 724 19.81 -7.18 18.25
N THR A 725 19.28 -7.24 19.46
CA THR A 725 18.13 -6.46 19.92
C THR A 725 18.52 -5.00 20.23
N ASP A 726 17.54 -4.14 20.38
CA ASP A 726 17.69 -2.69 20.61
C ASP A 726 18.52 -2.37 21.87
N GLY A 727 18.49 -3.23 22.90
CA GLY A 727 19.35 -3.09 24.07
C GLY A 727 20.86 -2.96 23.77
N LEU A 728 21.35 -3.53 22.65
CA LEU A 728 22.70 -3.25 22.15
C LEU A 728 22.77 -1.87 21.45
N TRP A 729 21.86 -1.61 20.52
CA TRP A 729 21.90 -0.44 19.63
C TRP A 729 21.66 0.87 20.38
N ASP A 730 20.81 0.86 21.40
CA ASP A 730 20.49 2.00 22.25
C ASP A 730 21.64 2.38 23.18
N ASN A 731 22.48 1.42 23.56
CA ASN A 731 23.48 1.56 24.63
C ASN A 731 24.93 1.47 24.16
N LEU A 732 25.19 1.13 22.90
CA LEU A 732 26.55 0.96 22.38
C LEU A 732 26.75 1.68 21.04
N PRO A 733 27.65 2.70 20.98
CA PRO A 733 27.98 3.35 19.71
C PRO A 733 28.72 2.42 18.75
N ASP A 734 28.51 2.65 17.44
CA ASP A 734 29.20 1.94 16.35
C ASP A 734 30.72 1.88 16.50
N THR A 735 31.33 2.96 16.98
CA THR A 735 32.78 3.02 17.22
C THR A 735 33.23 1.97 18.21
N THR A 736 32.47 1.76 19.29
CA THR A 736 32.77 0.75 20.31
C THR A 736 32.56 -0.66 19.78
N ILE A 737 31.51 -0.89 18.98
CA ILE A 737 31.29 -2.19 18.32
C ILE A 737 32.49 -2.53 17.42
N LEU A 738 32.91 -1.58 16.58
CA LEU A 738 34.06 -1.75 15.69
C LEU A 738 35.36 -2.00 16.45
N GLU A 739 35.59 -1.32 17.58
CA GLU A 739 36.75 -1.54 18.45
C GLU A 739 36.80 -2.95 19.03
N GLU A 740 35.67 -3.50 19.49
CA GLU A 740 35.64 -4.87 20.04
C GLU A 740 35.85 -5.91 18.94
N ILE A 741 35.23 -5.74 17.76
CA ILE A 741 35.42 -6.65 16.63
C ILE A 741 36.87 -6.59 16.11
N LYS A 742 37.50 -5.41 16.11
CA LYS A 742 38.91 -5.24 15.69
C LYS A 742 39.90 -5.98 16.61
N GLN A 743 39.54 -6.28 17.86
CA GLN A 743 40.38 -7.07 18.77
C GLN A 743 40.46 -8.56 18.37
N ILE A 744 39.57 -9.03 17.49
CA ILE A 744 39.52 -10.43 17.04
C ILE A 744 40.60 -10.65 15.98
N LYS A 745 41.80 -11.07 16.42
CA LYS A 745 42.93 -11.38 15.51
C LYS A 745 42.67 -12.64 14.69
N GLU A 746 42.17 -13.69 15.36
CA GLU A 746 41.77 -14.95 14.73
C GLU A 746 40.34 -15.27 15.14
N PRO A 747 39.43 -15.53 14.18
CA PRO A 747 38.02 -15.79 14.46
C PRO A 747 37.82 -17.24 14.91
N THR A 748 38.44 -17.61 16.02
CA THR A 748 38.17 -18.87 16.74
C THR A 748 36.88 -18.71 17.54
N LEU A 749 36.21 -19.83 17.82
CA LEU A 749 34.96 -19.83 18.55
C LEU A 749 35.07 -19.11 19.91
N ASP A 750 36.15 -19.35 20.65
CA ASP A 750 36.40 -18.72 21.95
C ASP A 750 36.62 -17.20 21.85
N ASN A 751 37.35 -16.75 20.81
CA ASN A 751 37.54 -15.31 20.58
C ASN A 751 36.23 -14.62 20.18
N LEU A 752 35.43 -15.26 19.32
CA LEU A 752 34.09 -14.76 18.95
C LEU A 752 33.20 -14.67 20.19
N GLN A 753 33.17 -15.72 21.02
CA GLN A 753 32.35 -15.76 22.23
C GLN A 753 32.75 -14.66 23.22
N ARG A 754 34.06 -14.47 23.46
CA ARG A 754 34.55 -13.39 24.31
C ARG A 754 34.17 -12.02 23.79
N ALA A 755 34.19 -11.81 22.47
CA ALA A 755 33.76 -10.55 21.86
C ALA A 755 32.25 -10.32 22.01
N ALA A 756 31.41 -11.31 21.70
CA ALA A 756 29.96 -11.23 21.87
C ALA A 756 29.56 -10.93 23.32
N HIS A 757 30.20 -11.61 24.28
CA HIS A 757 29.99 -11.38 25.70
C HIS A 757 30.40 -9.98 26.15
N LYS A 758 31.55 -9.48 25.69
CA LYS A 758 31.98 -8.10 25.97
C LYS A 758 31.01 -7.06 25.43
N LEU A 759 30.52 -7.25 24.20
CA LEU A 759 29.53 -6.35 23.59
C LEU A 759 28.26 -6.29 24.45
N ALA A 760 27.67 -7.46 24.77
CA ALA A 760 26.46 -7.55 25.58
C ALA A 760 26.65 -6.95 26.99
N LYS A 761 27.76 -7.29 27.66
CA LYS A 761 28.07 -6.79 29.01
C LYS A 761 28.28 -5.28 29.05
N ARG A 762 28.91 -4.72 28.02
CA ARG A 762 29.16 -3.28 27.92
C ARG A 762 27.89 -2.51 27.62
N ALA A 763 27.03 -3.05 26.75
CA ALA A 763 25.70 -2.49 26.50
C ALA A 763 24.85 -2.47 27.78
N LEU A 764 24.77 -3.59 28.51
CA LEU A 764 24.07 -3.66 29.79
C LEU A 764 24.60 -2.61 30.77
N LYS A 765 25.92 -2.55 30.97
CA LYS A 765 26.54 -1.58 31.89
C LYS A 765 26.22 -0.12 31.50
N ASN A 766 26.29 0.19 30.20
CA ASN A 766 25.98 1.52 29.69
C ASN A 766 24.49 1.85 29.85
N GLY A 767 23.60 0.85 29.73
CA GLY A 767 22.15 0.96 29.97
C GLY A 767 21.82 1.51 31.36
N TYR A 768 22.57 1.11 32.39
CA TYR A 768 22.39 1.60 33.76
C TYR A 768 23.26 2.81 34.15
N ASP A 769 24.11 3.33 33.26
CA ASP A 769 24.91 4.50 33.56
C ASP A 769 24.09 5.79 33.30
N PRO A 770 23.72 6.57 34.34
CA PRO A 770 22.89 7.75 34.18
C PRO A 770 23.62 8.93 33.50
N ASN A 771 24.95 8.90 33.43
CA ASN A 771 25.76 9.97 32.86
C ASN A 771 26.25 9.64 31.45
N PHE A 772 26.01 8.42 30.96
CA PHE A 772 26.45 8.00 29.66
C PHE A 772 25.63 8.67 28.55
N TYR A 773 26.30 9.32 27.59
CA TYR A 773 25.64 9.90 26.42
C TYR A 773 25.42 8.82 25.36
N SER A 774 24.42 7.99 25.60
CA SER A 774 24.07 6.82 24.81
C SER A 774 23.56 7.17 23.39
N PRO A 775 23.65 6.24 22.43
CA PRO A 775 22.92 6.33 21.16
C PRO A 775 21.45 6.71 21.35
N PHE A 776 20.76 6.09 22.32
CA PHE A 776 19.37 6.42 22.67
C PHE A 776 19.21 7.90 23.06
N ALA A 777 20.05 8.41 23.96
CA ALA A 777 20.03 9.80 24.40
C ALA A 777 20.31 10.78 23.25
N ARG A 778 21.18 10.40 22.31
CA ARG A 778 21.45 11.17 21.09
C ARG A 778 20.24 11.20 20.18
N SER A 779 19.57 10.06 19.99
CA SER A 779 18.34 9.95 19.21
C SER A 779 17.20 10.73 19.85
N ALA A 780 17.04 10.71 21.18
CA ALA A 780 16.06 11.51 21.91
C ALA A 780 16.26 13.02 21.68
N LYS A 781 17.51 13.49 21.73
CA LYS A 781 17.85 14.88 21.46
C LYS A 781 17.55 15.27 20.02
N ARG A 782 17.84 14.40 19.05
CA ARG A 782 17.61 14.66 17.62
C ARG A 782 16.14 14.65 17.25
N SER A 783 15.38 13.70 17.78
CA SER A 783 14.00 13.45 17.37
C SER A 783 12.98 14.26 18.19
N LEU A 784 13.24 14.50 19.48
CA LEU A 784 12.31 15.21 20.38
C LEU A 784 12.86 16.55 20.90
N GLY A 785 14.12 16.89 20.64
CA GLY A 785 14.76 18.07 21.22
C GLY A 785 15.06 17.96 22.72
N ILE A 786 14.86 16.77 23.31
CA ILE A 786 15.03 16.54 24.75
C ILE A 786 16.49 16.18 25.02
N ASN A 787 17.17 16.98 25.85
CA ASN A 787 18.54 16.72 26.24
C ASN A 787 18.57 15.82 27.50
N ILE A 788 18.43 14.51 27.29
CA ILE A 788 18.62 13.49 28.33
C ILE A 788 20.07 12.97 28.31
N CYS A 789 20.53 12.52 29.48
CA CYS A 789 21.74 11.71 29.63
C CYS A 789 21.32 10.38 30.27
N GLY A 790 22.04 9.31 29.97
CA GLY A 790 21.79 7.97 30.48
C GLY A 790 21.62 6.94 29.37
N GLY A 791 21.94 5.68 29.68
CA GLY A 791 21.51 4.54 28.88
C GLY A 791 20.02 4.22 29.05
N LYS A 792 19.53 3.31 28.22
CA LYS A 792 18.20 2.71 28.33
C LYS A 792 18.37 1.31 28.94
N PRO A 793 17.97 1.07 30.21
CA PRO A 793 17.99 -0.26 30.78
C PRO A 793 17.08 -1.18 29.97
N ASP A 794 17.66 -2.20 29.35
CA ASP A 794 16.94 -3.12 28.47
C ASP A 794 17.59 -4.49 28.46
N ASP A 795 16.83 -5.50 28.03
CA ASP A 795 17.37 -6.82 27.76
C ASP A 795 18.32 -6.74 26.54
N VAL A 796 19.38 -7.53 26.54
CA VAL A 796 20.41 -7.48 25.51
C VAL A 796 20.65 -8.86 24.96
N THR A 797 20.41 -9.06 23.67
CA THR A 797 20.74 -10.29 22.95
C THR A 797 21.63 -9.98 21.77
N VAL A 798 22.77 -10.68 21.68
CA VAL A 798 23.78 -10.49 20.63
C VAL A 798 24.13 -11.84 20.02
N LEU A 799 23.97 -11.96 18.70
CA LEU A 799 24.55 -13.00 17.88
C LEU A 799 25.73 -12.43 17.10
N LEU A 800 26.90 -13.05 17.25
CA LEU A 800 28.08 -12.71 16.46
C LEU A 800 28.42 -13.88 15.55
N ALA A 801 28.43 -13.63 14.25
CA ALA A 801 28.78 -14.60 13.23
C ALA A 801 29.96 -14.14 12.38
N VAL A 802 30.71 -15.08 11.82
CA VAL A 802 31.75 -14.83 10.82
C VAL A 802 31.55 -15.72 9.61
N VAL A 803 31.72 -15.13 8.41
CA VAL A 803 31.63 -15.85 7.13
C VAL A 803 32.91 -16.63 6.89
N LYS A 804 32.81 -17.95 6.70
CA LYS A 804 33.93 -18.84 6.40
C LYS A 804 33.69 -19.66 5.15
N SER A 805 34.70 -19.74 4.30
CA SER A 805 34.71 -20.64 3.15
C SER A 805 35.00 -22.07 3.61
N THR A 806 34.28 -23.03 3.04
CA THR A 806 34.56 -24.46 3.19
C THR A 806 35.00 -25.01 1.85
N PHE A 807 36.07 -25.79 1.83
CA PHE A 807 36.36 -26.65 0.68
C PHE A 807 35.32 -27.76 0.66
N VAL A 808 34.45 -27.76 -0.36
CA VAL A 808 33.48 -28.83 -0.62
C VAL A 808 34.05 -29.77 -1.67
#